data_AF-A0A1H0AUX8-F1
#
_entry.id   AF-A0A1H0AUX8-F1
#
_cell.length_a   1.000
_cell.length_b   1.000
_cell.length_c   1.000
_cell.angle_alpha   90.00
_cell.angle_beta   90.00
_cell.angle_gamma   90.00
#
_symmetry.space_group_name_H-M   'P 1'
#
loop_
_entity.id
_entity.type
_entity.pdbx_description
1 polymer ?
#
loop_
_entity_poly.entity_id
_entity_poly.type
_entity_poly.pdbx_seq_one_letter_code
_entity_poly.pdbx_strand_id
1 'polypeptide(L)'
;MTNAQNTGAAGRFLLPGLGGLIALIGLGLAGVGGYLVALGGSWFFLLMGLAMLVSGALIAARKPKGALLYGIALILTAIWAVWDAGLHYWPLVSRVLTFAVIGLVVALIYPTLVRASGAQAGRGAYGLAGLLAIGVVATIGYMFVPSHVVSAASMPDVIPVAPGSEQKNWAHWGNTPAGNRFAALDQINKSNVDKLQVAWTFHTGDIPQSTGAGAEDQNTPLQIGDTVYTCTAYGKVFALDADTGTQRWKFDPQGSAPNWQRCRGLGYFAAPVAEAATANAPAPSVSGACVARVFLPTGDARLIALDAKTGETCKDFGSQGVVDLKTDMGEVKEGYYQQTSTPLVAGNVVVVGGRVADNFSTGEPPGVVRAYDVHTGELVWAWDPGNPNTTKRPPAGETYTRGTPNVWSAMSYDDKLGLIYLPTGNATPDFFGGTRTEQDDKWSSSVVAVDVKTGQVRWSFQMTHHDLWDFDIPAQPLLYDIPDGKGGTQPALAQVTKQGEIFLLNRETGVPISRVEERAVPQGNVPGERYSPTQPFSVDMPSIGNQTLKESDMWGATAFDQLMCRIAFKGMRHEGVYTPPGLDPALQFPGSLGGMNWGSVSVDPTNSYMFVNDMRLGLANYMIPRDKIAAGASGIEMGVVPQTGTPFGAMRQRFLSAVGIPCQAPPFGTMSAIDLKTKKLMWQVPVGTVKDTGPMGIRMGLSIPIGMPTLGASLSTQSGLLFFAGTQDFYLRAFDSGNGNEIWKARLPVGSQSGPMTYVSPKTGRQYILLTAGGARQSPDRGDYVIAYALPK
;
A
#
# COMPACT_ATOMS: atom_id res chain seq x y z
N MET A 1 53.44 -54.25 -10.64
CA MET A 1 53.65 -53.06 -9.79
C MET A 1 52.80 -51.94 -10.33
N THR A 2 51.78 -51.57 -9.58
CA THR A 2 50.68 -50.66 -9.91
C THR A 2 51.14 -49.21 -9.97
N ASN A 3 50.96 -48.55 -11.11
CA ASN A 3 51.05 -47.09 -11.23
C ASN A 3 49.86 -46.47 -10.47
N ALA A 4 50.04 -46.24 -9.18
CA ALA A 4 49.19 -45.37 -8.39
C ALA A 4 49.34 -43.95 -8.95
N GLN A 5 48.47 -43.57 -9.88
CA GLN A 5 48.38 -42.18 -10.31
C GLN A 5 48.05 -41.32 -9.08
N ASN A 6 49.01 -40.47 -8.73
CA ASN A 6 48.90 -39.43 -7.71
C ASN A 6 47.62 -38.61 -7.93
N THR A 7 46.54 -38.97 -7.24
CA THR A 7 45.53 -37.97 -6.86
C THR A 7 46.27 -37.02 -5.94
N GLY A 8 46.66 -35.84 -6.43
CA GLY A 8 47.39 -34.85 -5.63
C GLY A 8 46.71 -34.64 -4.26
N ALA A 9 47.48 -34.29 -3.24
CA ALA A 9 47.03 -34.19 -1.83
C ALA A 9 45.69 -33.44 -1.65
N ALA A 10 45.39 -32.46 -2.52
CA ALA A 10 44.13 -31.75 -2.58
C ALA A 10 42.89 -32.64 -2.83
N GLY A 11 42.96 -33.64 -3.72
CA GLY A 11 41.82 -34.53 -4.03
C GLY A 11 41.45 -35.49 -2.90
N ARG A 12 42.40 -35.77 -2.00
CA ARG A 12 42.21 -36.70 -0.86
C ARG A 12 41.22 -36.15 0.17
N PHE A 13 41.16 -34.82 0.32
CA PHE A 13 40.30 -34.11 1.28
C PHE A 13 39.12 -33.38 0.60
N LEU A 14 39.32 -32.88 -0.63
CA LEU A 14 38.30 -32.12 -1.36
C LEU A 14 37.04 -32.95 -1.67
N LEU A 15 37.19 -34.19 -2.16
CA LEU A 15 36.05 -35.03 -2.55
C LEU A 15 35.21 -35.51 -1.35
N PRO A 16 35.82 -36.02 -0.25
CA PRO A 16 35.07 -36.30 0.99
C PRO A 16 34.40 -35.07 1.59
N GLY A 17 35.07 -33.92 1.61
CA GLY A 17 34.51 -32.68 2.14
C GLY A 17 33.30 -32.18 1.36
N LEU A 18 33.42 -32.08 0.03
CA LEU A 18 32.31 -31.66 -0.83
C LEU A 18 31.17 -32.68 -0.83
N GLY A 19 31.47 -33.98 -0.92
CA GLY A 19 30.47 -35.03 -0.84
C GLY A 19 29.72 -35.03 0.50
N GLY A 20 30.45 -34.83 1.60
CA GLY A 20 29.88 -34.66 2.94
C GLY A 20 28.96 -33.44 3.03
N LEU A 21 29.37 -32.28 2.50
CA LEU A 21 28.55 -31.08 2.47
C LEU A 21 27.25 -31.27 1.67
N ILE A 22 27.33 -31.85 0.46
CA ILE A 22 26.15 -32.17 -0.36
C ILE A 22 25.23 -33.14 0.39
N ALA A 23 25.79 -34.15 1.06
CA ALA A 23 25.02 -35.11 1.84
C ALA A 23 24.31 -34.47 3.04
N LEU A 24 24.97 -33.55 3.76
CA LEU A 24 24.39 -32.81 4.88
C LEU A 24 23.24 -31.89 4.44
N ILE A 25 23.43 -31.16 3.34
CA ILE A 25 22.40 -30.35 2.69
C ILE A 25 21.21 -31.24 2.28
N GLY A 26 21.49 -32.39 1.65
CA GLY A 26 20.49 -33.37 1.26
C GLY A 26 19.71 -33.95 2.44
N LEU A 27 20.39 -34.24 3.55
CA LEU A 27 19.77 -34.72 4.79
C LEU A 27 18.77 -33.70 5.35
N GLY A 28 19.17 -32.42 5.41
CA GLY A 28 18.29 -31.33 5.84
C GLY A 28 17.05 -31.19 4.95
N LEU A 29 17.25 -31.19 3.63
CA LEU A 29 16.14 -31.14 2.65
C LEU A 29 15.22 -32.36 2.75
N ALA A 30 15.78 -33.55 2.95
CA ALA A 30 14.99 -34.78 3.08
C ALA A 30 14.16 -34.78 4.37
N GLY A 31 14.76 -34.39 5.50
CA GLY A 31 14.07 -34.34 6.79
C GLY A 31 12.94 -33.32 6.81
N VAL A 32 13.23 -32.08 6.43
CA VAL A 32 12.24 -30.99 6.40
C VAL A 32 11.23 -31.20 5.26
N GLY A 33 11.68 -31.71 4.11
CA GLY A 33 10.80 -32.10 3.00
C GLY A 33 9.84 -33.23 3.35
N GLY A 34 10.28 -34.20 4.16
CA GLY A 34 9.42 -35.24 4.71
C GLY A 34 8.31 -34.66 5.59
N TYR A 35 8.59 -33.61 6.35
CA TYR A 35 7.57 -32.89 7.11
C TYR A 35 6.57 -32.16 6.21
N LEU A 36 7.02 -31.50 5.13
CA LEU A 36 6.12 -30.91 4.14
C LEU A 36 5.19 -31.97 3.51
N VAL A 37 5.72 -33.16 3.19
CA VAL A 37 4.92 -34.28 2.67
C VAL A 37 3.88 -34.75 3.69
N ALA A 38 4.23 -34.81 4.97
CA ALA A 38 3.29 -35.16 6.04
C ALA A 38 2.13 -34.15 6.18
N LEU A 39 2.35 -32.88 5.80
CA LEU A 39 1.32 -31.85 5.70
C LEU A 39 0.55 -31.88 4.35
N GLY A 40 0.78 -32.90 3.51
CA GLY A 40 0.16 -33.04 2.20
C GLY A 40 0.69 -32.02 1.17
N GLY A 41 1.95 -31.60 1.31
CA GLY A 41 2.63 -30.71 0.36
C GLY A 41 3.49 -31.44 -0.67
N SER A 42 4.31 -30.68 -1.40
CA SER A 42 5.18 -31.21 -2.46
C SER A 42 6.21 -32.24 -1.98
N TRP A 43 6.32 -33.34 -2.73
CA TRP A 43 7.33 -34.39 -2.52
C TRP A 43 8.73 -34.00 -3.03
N PHE A 44 8.84 -32.91 -3.79
CA PHE A 44 10.09 -32.52 -4.45
C PHE A 44 11.27 -32.42 -3.46
N PHE A 45 11.08 -31.74 -2.33
CA PHE A 45 12.17 -31.49 -1.38
C PHE A 45 12.67 -32.77 -0.72
N LEU A 46 11.77 -33.71 -0.42
CA LEU A 46 12.12 -35.03 0.08
C LEU A 46 12.95 -35.79 -0.97
N LEU A 47 12.44 -35.89 -2.20
CA LEU A 47 13.09 -36.66 -3.27
C LEU A 47 14.44 -36.06 -3.67
N MET A 48 14.52 -34.73 -3.82
CA MET A 48 15.76 -34.03 -4.10
C MET A 48 16.75 -34.19 -2.94
N GLY A 49 16.29 -34.08 -1.69
CA GLY A 49 17.11 -34.30 -0.51
C GLY A 49 17.72 -35.70 -0.46
N LEU A 50 16.93 -36.74 -0.73
CA LEU A 50 17.40 -38.13 -0.82
C LEU A 50 18.39 -38.33 -1.98
N ALA A 51 18.12 -37.75 -3.15
CA ALA A 51 19.04 -37.81 -4.29
C ALA A 51 20.38 -37.14 -3.97
N MET A 52 20.37 -35.99 -3.28
CA MET A 52 21.55 -35.29 -2.82
C MET A 52 22.30 -36.08 -1.73
N LEU A 53 21.59 -36.69 -0.79
CA LEU A 53 22.18 -37.53 0.26
C LEU A 53 22.97 -38.70 -0.33
N VAL A 54 22.35 -39.44 -1.26
CA VAL A 54 23.00 -40.57 -1.94
C VAL A 54 24.13 -40.09 -2.86
N SER A 55 23.91 -39.02 -3.63
CA SER A 55 24.93 -38.42 -4.50
C SER A 55 26.17 -37.99 -3.69
N GLY A 56 25.97 -37.25 -2.61
CA GLY A 56 27.01 -36.75 -1.73
C GLY A 56 27.82 -37.89 -1.10
N ALA A 57 27.14 -38.92 -0.58
CA ALA A 57 27.79 -40.13 -0.06
C ALA A 57 28.64 -40.85 -1.12
N LEU A 58 28.15 -40.96 -2.35
CA LEU A 58 28.90 -41.54 -3.46
C LEU A 58 30.11 -40.69 -3.87
N ILE A 59 29.97 -39.36 -3.92
CA ILE A 59 31.07 -38.43 -4.21
C ILE A 59 32.14 -38.51 -3.11
N ALA A 60 31.73 -38.58 -1.83
CA ALA A 60 32.64 -38.74 -0.70
C ALA A 60 33.39 -40.08 -0.77
N ALA A 61 32.71 -41.14 -1.21
CA ALA A 61 33.29 -42.43 -1.52
C ALA A 61 34.06 -42.48 -2.86
N ARG A 62 34.26 -41.32 -3.51
CA ARG A 62 35.00 -41.15 -4.78
C ARG A 62 34.41 -41.93 -5.97
N LYS A 63 33.08 -42.09 -6.00
CA LYS A 63 32.36 -42.79 -7.08
C LYS A 63 31.73 -41.79 -8.06
N PRO A 64 32.13 -41.76 -9.35
CA PRO A 64 31.56 -40.85 -10.36
C PRO A 64 30.05 -40.96 -10.57
N LYS A 65 29.46 -42.11 -10.22
CA LYS A 65 27.99 -42.31 -10.25
C LYS A 65 27.24 -41.31 -9.38
N GLY A 66 27.86 -40.76 -8.32
CA GLY A 66 27.24 -39.71 -7.50
C GLY A 66 26.99 -38.43 -8.30
N ALA A 67 27.98 -37.98 -9.07
CA ALA A 67 27.83 -36.81 -9.94
C ALA A 67 26.79 -37.03 -11.05
N LEU A 68 26.69 -38.25 -11.60
CA LEU A 68 25.64 -38.59 -12.56
C LEU A 68 24.24 -38.52 -11.92
N LEU A 69 24.07 -39.09 -10.73
CA LEU A 69 22.81 -39.01 -9.98
C LEU A 69 22.42 -37.55 -9.71
N TYR A 70 23.38 -36.71 -9.29
CA TYR A 70 23.14 -35.28 -9.11
C TYR A 70 22.69 -34.60 -10.40
N GLY A 71 23.36 -34.88 -11.53
CA GLY A 71 23.00 -34.31 -12.82
C GLY A 71 21.58 -34.67 -13.25
N ILE A 72 21.17 -35.93 -13.07
CA ILE A 72 19.80 -36.38 -13.33
C ILE A 72 18.82 -35.63 -12.41
N ALA A 73 19.13 -35.55 -11.12
CA ALA A 73 18.30 -34.84 -10.16
C ALA A 73 18.14 -33.35 -10.53
N LEU A 74 19.20 -32.68 -10.98
CA LEU A 74 19.15 -31.29 -11.42
C LEU A 74 18.26 -31.08 -12.65
N ILE A 75 18.29 -32.01 -13.63
CA ILE A 75 17.40 -31.96 -14.79
C ILE A 75 15.95 -32.12 -14.35
N LEU A 76 15.67 -33.09 -13.48
CA LEU A 76 14.34 -33.30 -12.92
C LEU A 76 13.87 -32.08 -12.11
N THR A 77 14.76 -31.40 -11.39
CA THR A 77 14.48 -30.13 -10.70
C THR A 77 14.08 -29.04 -11.68
N ALA A 78 14.76 -28.90 -12.82
CA ALA A 78 14.39 -27.91 -13.82
C ALA A 78 13.01 -28.18 -14.44
N ILE A 79 12.71 -29.46 -14.74
CA ILE A 79 11.40 -29.88 -15.25
C ILE A 79 10.31 -29.63 -14.20
N TRP A 80 10.55 -30.02 -12.94
CA TRP A 80 9.63 -29.76 -11.84
C TRP A 80 9.39 -28.27 -11.63
N ALA A 81 10.44 -27.44 -11.70
CA ALA A 81 10.32 -26.01 -11.47
C ALA A 81 9.40 -25.33 -12.49
N VAL A 82 9.51 -25.70 -13.77
CA VAL A 82 8.63 -25.21 -14.84
C VAL A 82 7.21 -25.75 -14.68
N TRP A 83 7.04 -27.00 -14.25
CA TRP A 83 5.72 -27.56 -13.98
C TRP A 83 5.03 -26.89 -12.78
N ASP A 84 5.78 -26.62 -11.70
CA ASP A 84 5.25 -26.06 -10.46
C ASP A 84 4.97 -24.54 -10.57
N ALA A 85 5.79 -23.79 -11.29
CA ALA A 85 5.71 -22.32 -11.31
C ALA A 85 5.71 -21.67 -12.71
N GLY A 86 5.67 -22.44 -13.79
CA GLY A 86 5.72 -21.91 -15.15
C GLY A 86 7.05 -21.24 -15.48
N LEU A 87 7.02 -20.25 -16.39
CA LEU A 87 8.19 -19.51 -16.86
C LEU A 87 8.41 -18.17 -16.13
N HIS A 88 7.87 -18.04 -14.92
CA HIS A 88 8.02 -16.82 -14.13
C HIS A 88 9.41 -16.75 -13.49
N TYR A 89 10.11 -15.64 -13.72
CA TYR A 89 11.52 -15.48 -13.35
C TYR A 89 11.79 -15.73 -11.86
N TRP A 90 11.16 -14.94 -10.96
CA TRP A 90 11.42 -15.05 -9.52
C TRP A 90 11.08 -16.44 -8.95
N PRO A 91 9.90 -17.03 -9.23
CA PRO A 91 9.62 -18.41 -8.86
C PRO A 91 10.66 -19.43 -9.34
N LEU A 92 11.18 -19.29 -10.56
CA LEU A 92 12.21 -20.20 -11.09
C LEU A 92 13.56 -20.04 -10.37
N VAL A 93 13.93 -18.80 -9.98
CA VAL A 93 15.17 -18.53 -9.23
C VAL A 93 15.21 -19.35 -7.94
N SER A 94 14.17 -19.32 -7.10
CA SER A 94 14.20 -20.02 -5.80
C SER A 94 14.19 -21.55 -5.94
N ARG A 95 13.66 -22.06 -7.05
CA ARG A 95 13.55 -23.50 -7.33
C ARG A 95 14.80 -24.11 -7.95
N VAL A 96 15.57 -23.35 -8.72
CA VAL A 96 16.65 -23.90 -9.57
C VAL A 96 18.04 -23.40 -9.14
N LEU A 97 18.18 -22.13 -8.76
CA LEU A 97 19.50 -21.47 -8.66
C LEU A 97 20.44 -22.18 -7.68
N THR A 98 19.97 -22.50 -6.47
CA THR A 98 20.78 -23.21 -5.45
C THR A 98 21.31 -24.54 -5.97
N PHE A 99 20.45 -25.33 -6.61
CA PHE A 99 20.81 -26.66 -7.13
C PHE A 99 21.71 -26.56 -8.38
N ALA A 100 21.51 -25.55 -9.22
CA ALA A 100 22.36 -25.30 -10.37
C ALA A 100 23.78 -24.89 -9.96
N VAL A 101 23.93 -24.07 -8.91
CA VAL A 101 25.25 -23.70 -8.35
C VAL A 101 25.99 -24.91 -7.80
N ILE A 102 25.31 -25.78 -7.04
CA ILE A 102 25.93 -27.03 -6.57
C ILE A 102 26.27 -27.93 -7.77
N GLY A 103 25.41 -28.00 -8.78
CA GLY A 103 25.64 -28.75 -10.01
C GLY A 103 26.86 -28.26 -10.80
N LEU A 104 27.07 -26.95 -10.86
CA LEU A 104 28.27 -26.34 -11.44
C LEU A 104 29.53 -26.81 -10.71
N VAL A 105 29.53 -26.78 -9.38
CA VAL A 105 30.66 -27.27 -8.57
C VAL A 105 30.90 -28.77 -8.82
N VAL A 106 29.84 -29.58 -8.86
CA VAL A 106 29.92 -31.02 -9.16
C VAL A 106 30.46 -31.28 -10.58
N ALA A 107 30.08 -30.48 -11.58
CA ALA A 107 30.61 -30.60 -12.93
C ALA A 107 32.10 -30.23 -13.01
N LEU A 108 32.52 -29.18 -12.30
CA LEU A 108 33.93 -28.74 -12.23
C LEU A 108 34.84 -29.80 -11.56
N ILE A 109 34.36 -30.47 -10.51
CA ILE A 109 35.13 -31.50 -9.79
C ILE A 109 35.03 -32.89 -10.42
N TYR A 110 34.14 -33.09 -11.40
CA TYR A 110 33.91 -34.40 -12.04
C TYR A 110 35.19 -35.04 -12.62
N PRO A 111 36.08 -34.32 -13.35
CA PRO A 111 37.31 -34.93 -13.84
C PRO A 111 38.23 -35.44 -12.73
N THR A 112 38.29 -34.74 -11.60
CA THR A 112 39.04 -35.16 -10.41
C THR A 112 38.42 -36.41 -9.78
N LEU A 113 37.09 -36.48 -9.75
CA LEU A 113 36.34 -37.64 -9.25
C LEU A 113 36.56 -38.89 -10.12
N VAL A 114 36.59 -38.75 -11.45
CA VAL A 114 36.86 -39.85 -12.41
C VAL A 114 38.30 -40.37 -12.29
N ARG A 115 39.28 -39.46 -12.17
CA ARG A 115 40.68 -39.85 -11.93
C ARG A 115 40.84 -40.58 -10.59
N ALA A 116 40.14 -40.11 -9.55
CA ALA A 116 40.16 -40.74 -8.24
C ALA A 116 39.52 -42.14 -8.21
N SER A 117 38.66 -42.47 -9.17
CA SER A 117 38.12 -43.83 -9.36
C SER A 117 38.99 -44.72 -10.26
N GLY A 118 40.18 -44.27 -10.67
CA GLY A 118 41.11 -45.03 -11.50
C GLY A 118 40.80 -45.00 -13.01
N ALA A 119 39.90 -44.13 -13.47
CA ALA A 119 39.51 -43.99 -14.87
C ALA A 119 40.11 -42.72 -15.51
N GLN A 120 40.25 -42.73 -16.84
CA GLN A 120 40.73 -41.57 -17.58
C GLN A 120 39.59 -40.55 -17.78
N ALA A 121 39.78 -39.33 -17.28
CA ALA A 121 38.79 -38.26 -17.41
C ALA A 121 38.86 -37.56 -18.78
N GLY A 122 37.71 -37.46 -19.46
CA GLY A 122 37.54 -36.62 -20.65
C GLY A 122 37.32 -35.13 -20.30
N ARG A 123 37.41 -34.25 -21.30
CA ARG A 123 37.23 -32.78 -21.13
C ARG A 123 35.77 -32.30 -21.16
N GLY A 124 34.81 -33.16 -21.52
CA GLY A 124 33.41 -32.78 -21.70
C GLY A 124 32.72 -32.17 -20.47
N ALA A 125 33.13 -32.56 -19.25
CA ALA A 125 32.59 -32.00 -18.02
C ALA A 125 32.89 -30.50 -17.85
N TYR A 126 34.01 -30.01 -18.38
CA TYR A 126 34.31 -28.57 -18.39
C TYR A 126 33.38 -27.80 -19.35
N GLY A 127 32.95 -28.42 -20.45
CA GLY A 127 31.95 -27.84 -21.34
C GLY A 127 30.59 -27.70 -20.64
N LEU A 128 30.14 -28.75 -19.94
CA LEU A 128 28.92 -28.71 -19.12
C LEU A 128 29.02 -27.67 -17.99
N ALA A 129 30.16 -27.63 -17.29
CA ALA A 129 30.41 -26.61 -16.26
C ALA A 129 30.35 -25.20 -16.87
N GLY A 130 30.91 -24.98 -18.06
CA GLY A 130 30.80 -23.71 -18.79
C GLY A 130 29.35 -23.32 -19.07
N LEU A 131 28.54 -24.26 -19.57
CA LEU A 131 27.11 -24.01 -19.82
C LEU A 131 26.33 -23.68 -18.55
N LEU A 132 26.56 -24.42 -17.46
CA LEU A 132 25.93 -24.15 -16.17
C LEU A 132 26.36 -22.79 -15.61
N ALA A 133 27.64 -22.44 -15.73
CA ALA A 133 28.16 -21.14 -15.30
C ALA A 133 27.49 -20.00 -16.08
N ILE A 134 27.36 -20.13 -17.40
CA ILE A 134 26.64 -19.15 -18.24
C ILE A 134 25.19 -19.02 -17.77
N GLY A 135 24.48 -20.14 -17.55
CA GLY A 135 23.11 -20.12 -17.06
C GLY A 135 22.95 -19.44 -15.70
N VAL A 136 23.84 -19.74 -14.74
CA VAL A 136 23.86 -19.11 -13.41
C VAL A 136 24.15 -17.61 -13.52
N VAL A 137 25.16 -17.21 -14.28
CA VAL A 137 25.51 -15.80 -14.47
C VAL A 137 24.41 -15.04 -15.19
N ALA A 138 23.80 -15.61 -16.23
CA ALA A 138 22.67 -15.03 -16.94
C ALA A 138 21.46 -14.87 -16.00
N THR A 139 21.18 -15.88 -15.18
CA THR A 139 20.11 -15.81 -14.17
C THR A 139 20.38 -14.68 -13.19
N ILE A 140 21.58 -14.58 -12.61
CA ILE A 140 21.94 -13.51 -11.67
C ILE A 140 21.90 -12.13 -12.35
N GLY A 141 22.41 -12.02 -13.57
CA GLY A 141 22.40 -10.77 -14.34
C GLY A 141 20.97 -10.28 -14.63
N TYR A 142 20.06 -11.20 -14.94
CA TYR A 142 18.66 -10.86 -15.20
C TYR A 142 17.91 -10.39 -13.95
N MET A 143 18.43 -10.61 -12.73
CA MET A 143 17.82 -10.07 -11.49
C MET A 143 17.71 -8.55 -11.52
N PHE A 144 18.56 -7.88 -12.29
CA PHE A 144 18.63 -6.42 -12.37
C PHE A 144 17.76 -5.83 -13.50
N VAL A 145 17.09 -6.67 -14.29
CA VAL A 145 16.26 -6.25 -15.41
C VAL A 145 14.81 -6.12 -14.93
N PRO A 146 14.21 -4.91 -14.94
CA PRO A 146 12.79 -4.77 -14.66
C PRO A 146 11.96 -5.54 -15.68
N SER A 147 10.99 -6.31 -15.20
CA SER A 147 10.05 -7.04 -16.06
C SER A 147 8.63 -6.63 -15.73
N HIS A 148 7.84 -6.38 -16.76
CA HIS A 148 6.43 -6.05 -16.59
C HIS A 148 5.67 -7.32 -16.21
N VAL A 149 4.71 -7.18 -15.29
CA VAL A 149 3.74 -8.24 -15.02
C VAL A 149 2.76 -8.31 -16.19
N VAL A 150 2.34 -7.14 -16.68
CA VAL A 150 1.54 -6.97 -17.89
C VAL A 150 2.16 -5.85 -18.72
N SER A 151 2.59 -6.16 -19.94
CA SER A 151 3.11 -5.19 -20.88
C SER A 151 1.97 -4.48 -21.61
N ALA A 152 2.15 -3.18 -21.88
CA ALA A 152 1.22 -2.43 -22.71
C ALA A 152 1.18 -3.01 -24.13
N ALA A 153 -0.04 -3.26 -24.64
CA ALA A 153 -0.25 -3.70 -26.02
C ALA A 153 -0.08 -2.55 -27.03
N SER A 154 -0.34 -1.31 -26.58
CA SER A 154 -0.23 -0.10 -27.39
C SER A 154 0.08 1.10 -26.51
N MET A 155 0.68 2.13 -27.10
CA MET A 155 0.89 3.42 -26.45
C MET A 155 -0.30 4.33 -26.74
N PRO A 156 -1.04 4.83 -25.73
CA PRO A 156 -2.00 5.89 -25.96
C PRO A 156 -1.29 7.20 -26.30
N ASP A 157 -1.93 8.02 -27.13
CA ASP A 157 -1.49 9.38 -27.38
C ASP A 157 -1.65 10.25 -26.13
N VAL A 158 -0.83 11.28 -26.03
CA VAL A 158 -0.99 12.30 -24.99
C VAL A 158 -2.04 13.29 -25.48
N ILE A 159 -3.19 13.34 -24.81
CA ILE A 159 -4.30 14.22 -25.15
C ILE A 159 -4.25 15.42 -24.20
N PRO A 160 -3.95 16.64 -24.67
CA PRO A 160 -3.95 17.81 -23.80
C PRO A 160 -5.37 18.14 -23.34
N VAL A 161 -5.48 18.77 -22.18
CA VAL A 161 -6.76 19.34 -21.74
C VAL A 161 -7.18 20.51 -22.63
N ALA A 162 -8.42 20.95 -22.52
CA ALA A 162 -8.88 22.15 -23.20
C ALA A 162 -8.08 23.38 -22.72
N PRO A 163 -7.59 24.26 -23.63
CA PRO A 163 -6.89 25.48 -23.21
C PRO A 163 -7.73 26.32 -22.24
N GLY A 164 -7.10 26.84 -21.19
CA GLY A 164 -7.78 27.59 -20.12
C GLY A 164 -8.33 26.73 -18.99
N SER A 165 -8.27 25.39 -19.10
CA SER A 165 -8.61 24.46 -18.01
C SER A 165 -7.40 24.03 -17.18
N GLU A 166 -6.23 24.63 -17.40
CA GLU A 166 -5.04 24.40 -16.60
C GLU A 166 -5.30 24.76 -15.15
N GLN A 167 -4.86 23.88 -14.25
CA GLN A 167 -5.00 24.14 -12.82
C GLN A 167 -4.16 25.35 -12.40
N LYS A 168 -4.74 26.23 -11.61
CA LYS A 168 -4.04 27.41 -11.05
C LYS A 168 -3.41 27.12 -9.68
N ASN A 169 -4.06 26.25 -8.92
CA ASN A 169 -3.72 25.90 -7.55
C ASN A 169 -3.84 24.39 -7.37
N TRP A 170 -3.13 23.86 -6.38
CA TRP A 170 -3.40 22.55 -5.80
C TRP A 170 -4.10 22.74 -4.45
N ALA A 171 -5.42 22.93 -4.48
CA ALA A 171 -6.19 23.43 -3.34
C ALA A 171 -6.77 22.34 -2.43
N HIS A 172 -6.79 21.10 -2.90
CA HIS A 172 -7.27 19.94 -2.14
C HIS A 172 -6.20 18.86 -2.10
N TRP A 173 -6.27 17.96 -1.11
CA TRP A 173 -5.38 16.80 -1.03
C TRP A 173 -5.31 16.04 -2.36
N GLY A 174 -6.46 15.80 -2.96
CA GLY A 174 -6.67 15.17 -4.26
C GLY A 174 -6.48 16.07 -5.49
N ASN A 175 -5.86 17.24 -5.36
CA ASN A 175 -5.90 18.40 -6.28
C ASN A 175 -7.27 19.08 -6.36
N THR A 176 -8.31 18.30 -6.64
CA THR A 176 -9.72 18.72 -6.73
C THR A 176 -10.55 18.04 -5.63
N PRO A 177 -11.75 18.54 -5.29
CA PRO A 177 -12.66 17.83 -4.38
C PRO A 177 -13.14 16.47 -4.91
N ALA A 178 -12.96 16.22 -6.21
CA ALA A 178 -13.23 14.94 -6.87
C ALA A 178 -12.15 13.86 -6.63
N GLY A 179 -10.97 14.24 -6.11
CA GLY A 179 -9.93 13.27 -5.75
C GLY A 179 -9.10 12.71 -6.92
N ASN A 180 -9.14 13.32 -8.11
CA ASN A 180 -8.52 12.75 -9.31
C ASN A 180 -6.99 12.76 -9.35
N ARG A 181 -6.33 13.60 -8.54
CA ARG A 181 -4.85 13.71 -8.47
C ARG A 181 -4.20 13.89 -9.85
N PHE A 182 -4.92 14.57 -10.74
CA PHE A 182 -4.50 14.87 -12.09
C PHE A 182 -4.06 16.32 -12.18
N ALA A 183 -2.92 16.56 -12.80
CA ALA A 183 -2.45 17.90 -13.11
C ALA A 183 -2.60 18.22 -14.60
N ALA A 184 -3.45 19.21 -14.89
CA ALA A 184 -3.55 19.82 -16.20
C ALA A 184 -2.34 20.76 -16.48
N LEU A 185 -1.12 20.23 -16.34
CA LEU A 185 0.16 20.93 -16.52
C LEU A 185 1.14 20.05 -17.33
N ASP A 186 1.88 20.65 -18.26
CA ASP A 186 2.69 19.92 -19.25
C ASP A 186 4.09 20.50 -19.55
N GLN A 187 4.52 21.55 -18.85
CA GLN A 187 5.89 22.08 -18.95
C GLN A 187 6.93 20.99 -18.68
N ILE A 188 6.67 20.15 -17.68
CA ILE A 188 7.40 18.91 -17.41
C ILE A 188 6.68 17.78 -18.15
N ASN A 189 7.38 17.12 -19.06
CA ASN A 189 6.83 16.09 -19.92
C ASN A 189 7.88 15.02 -20.28
N LYS A 190 7.47 14.01 -21.03
CA LYS A 190 8.31 12.85 -21.40
C LYS A 190 9.64 13.23 -22.08
N SER A 191 9.72 14.38 -22.75
CA SER A 191 10.92 14.82 -23.49
C SER A 191 11.95 15.54 -22.63
N ASN A 192 11.59 15.95 -21.41
CA ASN A 192 12.45 16.78 -20.57
C ASN A 192 12.46 16.39 -19.07
N VAL A 193 11.66 15.40 -18.65
CA VAL A 193 11.62 14.94 -17.25
C VAL A 193 12.98 14.45 -16.74
N ASP A 194 13.84 13.95 -17.65
CA ASP A 194 15.20 13.54 -17.38
C ASP A 194 16.11 14.68 -16.88
N LYS A 195 15.72 15.93 -17.12
CA LYS A 195 16.44 17.15 -16.71
C LYS A 195 16.00 17.71 -15.36
N LEU A 196 15.01 17.11 -14.69
CA LEU A 196 14.56 17.60 -13.40
C LEU A 196 15.68 17.55 -12.36
N GLN A 197 15.82 18.66 -11.63
CA GLN A 197 16.76 18.83 -10.54
C GLN A 197 16.06 19.41 -9.31
N VAL A 198 16.65 19.20 -8.13
CA VAL A 198 16.17 19.86 -6.91
C VAL A 198 16.27 21.38 -7.11
N ALA A 199 15.13 22.06 -7.01
CA ALA A 199 15.03 23.52 -7.10
C ALA A 199 15.23 24.16 -5.73
N TRP A 200 14.64 23.56 -4.68
CA TRP A 200 14.82 23.95 -3.29
C TRP A 200 14.44 22.80 -2.35
N THR A 201 14.98 22.86 -1.13
CA THR A 201 14.67 21.95 -0.03
C THR A 201 14.40 22.77 1.23
N PHE A 202 13.32 22.44 1.94
CA PHE A 202 13.01 22.98 3.25
C PHE A 202 13.07 21.86 4.31
N HIS A 203 13.54 22.19 5.50
CA HIS A 203 13.59 21.29 6.65
C HIS A 203 12.60 21.78 7.71
N THR A 204 11.63 20.94 8.05
CA THR A 204 10.59 21.32 9.02
C THR A 204 11.11 21.39 10.47
N GLY A 205 12.26 20.78 10.75
CA GLY A 205 12.80 20.61 12.10
C GLY A 205 11.99 19.63 12.96
N ASP A 206 11.08 18.86 12.36
CA ASP A 206 10.09 18.04 13.05
C ASP A 206 10.15 16.58 12.57
N ILE A 207 11.25 15.90 12.91
CA ILE A 207 11.55 14.55 12.44
C ILE A 207 10.59 13.54 13.10
N PRO A 208 9.78 12.80 12.34
CA PRO A 208 8.85 11.82 12.88
C PRO A 208 9.60 10.65 13.51
N GLN A 209 9.26 10.32 14.75
CA GLN A 209 9.78 9.16 15.47
C GLN A 209 8.78 8.02 15.40
N SER A 210 9.20 6.85 14.91
CA SER A 210 8.35 5.66 14.86
C SER A 210 9.08 4.39 15.26
N THR A 211 8.49 3.67 16.20
CA THR A 211 8.91 2.35 16.70
C THR A 211 7.97 1.23 16.22
N GLY A 212 7.21 1.45 15.14
CA GLY A 212 6.30 0.46 14.54
C GLY A 212 4.81 0.82 14.59
N ALA A 213 4.41 1.81 15.39
CA ALA A 213 3.06 2.40 15.42
C ALA A 213 3.07 3.92 15.75
N GLY A 214 4.22 4.57 15.53
CA GLY A 214 4.45 5.98 15.88
C GLY A 214 4.16 6.96 14.75
N ALA A 215 4.93 8.04 14.70
CA ALA A 215 4.75 9.12 13.73
C ALA A 215 5.16 8.71 12.30
N GLU A 216 4.34 9.06 11.31
CA GLU A 216 4.62 8.82 9.89
C GLU A 216 4.38 10.07 9.05
N ASP A 217 5.25 10.29 8.07
CA ASP A 217 5.05 11.30 7.03
C ASP A 217 4.17 10.75 5.90
N GLN A 218 3.00 11.35 5.74
CA GLN A 218 1.97 10.96 4.78
C GLN A 218 1.40 12.19 4.04
N ASN A 219 2.09 13.34 4.12
CA ASN A 219 1.52 14.61 3.71
C ASN A 219 1.35 14.74 2.19
N THR A 220 0.34 15.47 1.74
CA THR A 220 0.31 16.09 0.42
C THR A 220 0.13 17.59 0.65
N PRO A 221 1.16 18.41 0.38
CA PRO A 221 1.06 19.85 0.54
C PRO A 221 -0.02 20.47 -0.35
N LEU A 222 -0.54 21.61 0.08
CA LEU A 222 -1.36 22.48 -0.76
C LEU A 222 -0.48 23.54 -1.39
N GLN A 223 -0.84 24.01 -2.59
CA GLN A 223 -0.28 25.23 -3.14
C GLN A 223 -1.41 26.17 -3.56
N ILE A 224 -1.38 27.38 -3.01
CA ILE A 224 -2.33 28.46 -3.32
C ILE A 224 -1.54 29.71 -3.70
N GLY A 225 -1.68 30.16 -4.95
CA GLY A 225 -0.96 31.32 -5.45
C GLY A 225 0.56 31.15 -5.33
N ASP A 226 1.22 31.98 -4.54
CA ASP A 226 2.67 31.93 -4.37
C ASP A 226 3.11 31.21 -3.07
N THR A 227 2.19 30.50 -2.41
CA THR A 227 2.43 29.87 -1.11
C THR A 227 2.15 28.36 -1.15
N VAL A 228 3.08 27.58 -0.59
CA VAL A 228 2.91 26.15 -0.29
C VAL A 228 2.59 25.98 1.19
N TYR A 229 1.53 25.25 1.51
CA TYR A 229 1.18 24.89 2.89
C TYR A 229 1.43 23.41 3.12
N THR A 230 2.23 23.08 4.13
CA THR A 230 2.59 21.71 4.49
C THR A 230 2.38 21.48 5.97
N CYS A 231 2.05 20.25 6.36
CA CYS A 231 1.95 19.86 7.77
C CYS A 231 2.82 18.63 8.09
N THR A 232 3.28 18.56 9.34
CA THR A 232 4.14 17.48 9.83
C THR A 232 3.34 16.39 10.53
N ALA A 233 3.98 15.27 10.84
CA ALA A 233 3.32 14.17 11.54
C ALA A 233 2.78 14.56 12.93
N TYR A 234 3.39 15.55 13.59
CA TYR A 234 2.94 16.09 14.88
C TYR A 234 2.00 17.30 14.74
N GLY A 235 1.58 17.65 13.52
CA GLY A 235 0.57 18.68 13.26
C GLY A 235 1.09 20.11 13.15
N LYS A 236 2.42 20.35 13.13
CA LYS A 236 2.96 21.68 12.84
C LYS A 236 2.66 22.05 11.40
N VAL A 237 2.30 23.31 11.15
CA VAL A 237 1.96 23.83 9.83
C VAL A 237 2.96 24.88 9.41
N PHE A 238 3.40 24.82 8.16
CA PHE A 238 4.33 25.78 7.57
C PHE A 238 3.74 26.33 6.30
N ALA A 239 3.84 27.66 6.13
CA ALA A 239 3.66 28.32 4.85
C ALA A 239 5.03 28.66 4.28
N LEU A 240 5.29 28.23 3.04
CA LEU A 240 6.55 28.41 2.34
C LEU A 240 6.32 29.22 1.08
N ASP A 241 7.27 30.07 0.69
CA ASP A 241 7.29 30.64 -0.65
C ASP A 241 7.45 29.53 -1.70
N ALA A 242 6.59 29.54 -2.71
CA ALA A 242 6.51 28.47 -3.71
C ALA A 242 7.75 28.39 -4.63
N ASP A 243 8.51 29.47 -4.80
CA ASP A 243 9.68 29.50 -5.68
C ASP A 243 10.98 29.15 -4.94
N THR A 244 11.08 29.46 -3.65
CA THR A 244 12.32 29.37 -2.87
C THR A 244 12.27 28.39 -1.69
N GLY A 245 11.09 27.95 -1.26
CA GLY A 245 10.92 27.16 -0.04
C GLY A 245 11.16 27.95 1.25
N THR A 246 11.33 29.28 1.19
CA THR A 246 11.55 30.12 2.37
C THR A 246 10.29 30.15 3.24
N GLN A 247 10.44 29.87 4.54
CA GLN A 247 9.34 29.93 5.49
C GLN A 247 8.79 31.35 5.59
N ARG A 248 7.48 31.50 5.39
CA ARG A 248 6.71 32.73 5.62
C ARG A 248 6.22 32.81 7.06
N TRP A 249 5.61 31.72 7.52
CA TRP A 249 5.16 31.56 8.89
C TRP A 249 5.15 30.08 9.29
N LYS A 250 5.09 29.84 10.59
CA LYS A 250 4.95 28.51 11.20
C LYS A 250 3.89 28.59 12.29
N PHE A 251 3.05 27.56 12.35
CA PHE A 251 2.11 27.33 13.44
C PHE A 251 2.43 25.99 14.12
N ASP A 252 2.40 25.98 15.46
CA ASP A 252 2.58 24.77 16.26
C ASP A 252 1.33 24.60 17.14
N PRO A 253 0.53 23.53 16.95
CA PRO A 253 -0.71 23.34 17.71
C PRO A 253 -0.46 23.02 19.18
N GLN A 254 0.78 22.70 19.60
CA GLN A 254 1.12 22.24 20.95
C GLN A 254 0.29 21.01 21.40
N GLY A 255 -0.17 20.20 20.45
CA GLY A 255 -0.93 18.98 20.71
C GLY A 255 -0.04 17.75 20.73
N SER A 256 -0.46 16.72 21.47
CA SER A 256 0.22 15.41 21.48
C SER A 256 -0.77 14.27 21.30
N ALA A 257 -0.28 13.20 20.70
CA ALA A 257 -0.96 11.91 20.70
C ALA A 257 0.07 10.81 21.00
N PRO A 258 -0.29 9.72 21.69
CA PRO A 258 0.67 8.74 22.19
C PRO A 258 1.11 7.74 21.12
N ASN A 259 0.33 7.62 20.05
CA ASN A 259 0.55 6.71 18.94
C ASN A 259 -0.03 7.32 17.67
N TRP A 260 0.19 6.64 16.55
CA TRP A 260 -0.51 6.92 15.30
C TRP A 260 -0.54 8.40 14.86
N GLN A 261 0.57 9.13 15.03
CA GLN A 261 0.69 10.53 14.60
C GLN A 261 0.94 10.61 13.08
N ARG A 262 0.20 11.46 12.36
CA ARG A 262 0.42 11.82 10.95
C ARG A 262 -0.41 13.05 10.59
N CYS A 263 -0.05 13.71 9.50
CA CYS A 263 -0.92 14.69 8.84
C CYS A 263 -0.91 14.44 7.33
N ARG A 264 -2.02 13.95 6.77
CA ARG A 264 -2.10 13.69 5.32
C ARG A 264 -2.30 14.94 4.48
N GLY A 265 -2.89 16.00 5.04
CA GLY A 265 -3.14 17.24 4.31
C GLY A 265 -3.91 18.24 5.14
N LEU A 266 -4.10 19.43 4.58
CA LEU A 266 -4.85 20.53 5.17
C LEU A 266 -6.12 20.79 4.37
N GLY A 267 -7.09 21.48 4.96
CA GLY A 267 -8.23 22.05 4.23
C GLY A 267 -7.95 23.51 3.88
N TYR A 268 -8.49 24.00 2.77
CA TYR A 268 -8.40 25.41 2.40
C TYR A 268 -9.77 25.98 2.05
N PHE A 269 -10.03 27.18 2.53
CA PHE A 269 -11.21 27.95 2.16
C PHE A 269 -10.80 29.39 1.87
N ALA A 270 -11.38 29.99 0.84
CA ALA A 270 -11.36 31.43 0.63
C ALA A 270 -12.77 31.88 0.28
N ALA A 271 -13.23 32.97 0.87
CA ALA A 271 -14.49 33.57 0.47
C ALA A 271 -14.44 33.89 -1.04
N PRO A 272 -15.48 33.56 -1.82
CA PRO A 272 -15.49 33.88 -3.24
C PRO A 272 -15.30 35.39 -3.41
N VAL A 273 -14.22 35.77 -4.11
CA VAL A 273 -14.11 37.12 -4.67
C VAL A 273 -15.18 37.17 -5.73
N ALA A 274 -16.19 38.04 -5.57
CA ALA A 274 -17.27 38.17 -6.53
C ALA A 274 -16.68 38.22 -7.96
N GLU A 275 -16.95 37.20 -8.77
CA GLU A 275 -16.65 37.23 -10.19
C GLU A 275 -17.37 38.45 -10.77
N ALA A 276 -16.58 39.34 -11.37
CA ALA A 276 -16.95 40.58 -12.02
C ALA A 276 -18.47 40.77 -12.22
N ALA A 277 -19.10 41.45 -11.26
CA ALA A 277 -20.23 42.31 -11.62
C ALA A 277 -19.71 43.21 -12.74
N THR A 278 -20.39 43.17 -13.88
CA THR A 278 -20.37 44.12 -15.00
C THR A 278 -19.49 45.34 -14.76
N ALA A 279 -18.54 45.58 -15.66
CA ALA A 279 -17.69 46.77 -15.71
C ALA A 279 -18.38 48.01 -15.11
N ASN A 280 -17.86 48.50 -13.97
CA ASN A 280 -18.27 49.67 -13.16
C ASN A 280 -18.80 49.41 -11.74
N ALA A 281 -18.44 48.30 -11.08
CA ALA A 281 -18.48 48.22 -9.62
C ALA A 281 -17.11 47.79 -9.06
N PRO A 282 -16.49 48.52 -8.11
CA PRO A 282 -15.32 48.02 -7.43
C PRO A 282 -15.70 46.72 -6.71
N ALA A 283 -14.98 45.64 -7.00
CA ALA A 283 -15.12 44.39 -6.27
C ALA A 283 -14.97 44.70 -4.76
N PRO A 284 -15.83 44.17 -3.88
CA PRO A 284 -15.65 44.37 -2.45
C PRO A 284 -14.27 43.83 -2.06
N SER A 285 -13.36 44.72 -1.67
CA SER A 285 -12.13 44.32 -1.02
C SER A 285 -12.52 43.77 0.35
N VAL A 286 -12.70 42.46 0.46
CA VAL A 286 -12.82 41.82 1.76
C VAL A 286 -11.42 41.85 2.38
N SER A 287 -11.08 42.98 3.03
CA SER A 287 -9.84 43.15 3.77
C SER A 287 -10.11 42.86 5.25
N GLY A 288 -9.46 41.86 5.80
CA GLY A 288 -9.58 41.46 7.20
C GLY A 288 -8.76 40.20 7.50
N ALA A 289 -8.63 39.84 8.77
CA ALA A 289 -8.11 38.53 9.15
C ALA A 289 -9.10 37.43 8.74
N CYS A 290 -8.60 36.24 8.43
CA CYS A 290 -9.36 35.02 8.15
C CYS A 290 -10.30 35.09 6.93
N VAL A 291 -9.97 35.93 5.95
CA VAL A 291 -10.63 35.94 4.63
C VAL A 291 -10.36 34.65 3.86
N ALA A 292 -9.12 34.16 3.96
CA ALA A 292 -8.71 32.83 3.54
C ALA A 292 -8.24 32.06 4.76
N ARG A 293 -8.69 30.81 4.89
CA ARG A 293 -8.45 29.94 6.04
C ARG A 293 -7.78 28.65 5.61
N VAL A 294 -6.85 28.19 6.44
CA VAL A 294 -6.29 26.84 6.40
C VAL A 294 -6.85 26.07 7.60
N PHE A 295 -7.41 24.90 7.36
CA PHE A 295 -7.95 24.03 8.40
C PHE A 295 -7.00 22.89 8.71
N LEU A 296 -6.64 22.77 9.98
CA LEU A 296 -5.76 21.75 10.54
C LEU A 296 -6.57 20.85 11.49
N PRO A 297 -6.83 19.60 11.13
CA PRO A 297 -7.31 18.61 12.07
C PRO A 297 -6.11 17.97 12.79
N THR A 298 -6.16 17.82 14.11
CA THR A 298 -5.01 17.41 14.93
C THR A 298 -5.17 16.03 15.57
N GLY A 299 -4.02 15.39 15.87
CA GLY A 299 -3.99 14.08 16.52
C GLY A 299 -4.59 14.05 17.93
N ASP A 300 -4.73 15.19 18.59
CA ASP A 300 -5.39 15.37 19.90
C ASP A 300 -6.88 15.76 19.78
N ALA A 301 -7.47 15.54 18.59
CA ALA A 301 -8.89 15.72 18.29
C ALA A 301 -9.37 17.18 18.36
N ARG A 302 -8.63 18.10 17.75
CA ARG A 302 -9.08 19.47 17.48
C ARG A 302 -9.20 19.72 15.98
N LEU A 303 -10.10 20.63 15.62
CA LEU A 303 -10.11 21.27 14.31
C LEU A 303 -9.74 22.74 14.51
N ILE A 304 -8.61 23.16 13.93
CA ILE A 304 -8.05 24.50 14.09
C ILE A 304 -8.16 25.25 12.76
N ALA A 305 -8.67 26.48 12.81
CA ALA A 305 -8.69 27.39 11.66
C ALA A 305 -7.57 28.43 11.79
N LEU A 306 -6.73 28.54 10.76
CA LEU A 306 -5.63 29.48 10.68
C LEU A 306 -5.87 30.49 9.55
N ASP A 307 -5.52 31.75 9.76
CA ASP A 307 -5.43 32.72 8.68
C ASP A 307 -4.34 32.27 7.69
N ALA A 308 -4.70 32.12 6.42
CA ALA A 308 -3.79 31.58 5.41
C ALA A 308 -2.55 32.48 5.17
N LYS A 309 -2.65 33.79 5.44
CA LYS A 309 -1.58 34.76 5.23
C LYS A 309 -0.65 34.87 6.43
N THR A 310 -1.16 34.83 7.65
CA THR A 310 -0.37 35.08 8.87
C THR A 310 -0.06 33.82 9.68
N GLY A 311 -0.87 32.77 9.55
CA GLY A 311 -0.78 31.56 10.38
C GLY A 311 -1.35 31.72 11.79
N GLU A 312 -1.94 32.88 12.11
CA GLU A 312 -2.62 33.11 13.38
C GLU A 312 -3.97 32.39 13.42
N THR A 313 -4.44 32.01 14.61
CA THR A 313 -5.74 31.36 14.74
C THR A 313 -6.88 32.33 14.44
N CYS A 314 -7.89 31.84 13.72
CA CYS A 314 -9.11 32.60 13.42
C CYS A 314 -10.00 32.67 14.65
N LYS A 315 -9.89 33.76 15.43
CA LYS A 315 -10.58 33.89 16.74
C LYS A 315 -12.10 33.79 16.67
N ASP A 316 -12.69 34.02 15.49
CA ASP A 316 -14.11 33.89 15.16
C ASP A 316 -14.56 32.44 14.88
N PHE A 317 -13.64 31.48 14.79
CA PHE A 317 -13.94 30.08 14.53
C PHE A 317 -13.95 29.26 15.83
N GLY A 318 -15.06 28.61 16.15
CA GLY A 318 -15.24 27.80 17.35
C GLY A 318 -14.93 28.61 18.62
N SER A 319 -14.14 28.02 19.52
CA SER A 319 -13.61 28.70 20.70
C SER A 319 -12.18 29.17 20.43
N GLN A 320 -12.02 30.46 20.05
CA GLN A 320 -10.72 31.10 19.80
C GLN A 320 -9.87 30.42 18.70
N GLY A 321 -10.53 29.99 17.63
CA GLY A 321 -9.91 29.31 16.48
C GLY A 321 -9.92 27.79 16.54
N VAL A 322 -10.60 27.21 17.53
CA VAL A 322 -10.56 25.77 17.80
C VAL A 322 -11.95 25.20 18.02
N VAL A 323 -12.24 24.08 17.35
CA VAL A 323 -13.37 23.20 17.66
C VAL A 323 -12.84 21.93 18.34
N ASP A 324 -13.38 21.59 19.51
CA ASP A 324 -13.07 20.33 20.21
C ASP A 324 -13.90 19.18 19.62
N LEU A 325 -13.22 18.27 18.91
CA LEU A 325 -13.85 17.13 18.25
C LEU A 325 -14.19 16.00 19.22
N LYS A 326 -13.93 16.11 20.52
CA LYS A 326 -14.40 15.15 21.54
C LYS A 326 -15.78 15.47 22.09
N THR A 327 -16.32 16.64 21.75
CA THR A 327 -17.65 17.08 22.19
C THR A 327 -18.71 16.02 21.82
N ASP A 328 -19.54 15.66 22.81
CA ASP A 328 -20.63 14.67 22.72
C ASP A 328 -20.20 13.22 22.40
N MET A 329 -18.91 12.88 22.50
CA MET A 329 -18.40 11.51 22.26
C MET A 329 -18.37 10.60 23.51
N GLY A 330 -18.65 11.15 24.69
CA GLY A 330 -18.43 10.48 25.97
C GLY A 330 -16.93 10.39 26.32
N GLU A 331 -16.53 9.34 27.04
CA GLU A 331 -15.12 9.13 27.37
C GLU A 331 -14.30 8.83 26.10
N VAL A 332 -13.24 9.62 25.88
CA VAL A 332 -12.25 9.40 24.83
C VAL A 332 -10.88 9.23 25.48
N LYS A 333 -10.40 7.99 25.52
CA LYS A 333 -9.06 7.66 26.03
C LYS A 333 -7.99 8.22 25.09
N GLU A 334 -6.82 8.50 25.64
CA GLU A 334 -5.70 9.02 24.86
C GLU A 334 -5.30 8.02 23.74
N GLY A 335 -5.17 8.51 22.50
CA GLY A 335 -4.84 7.67 21.33
C GLY A 335 -5.98 6.79 20.78
N TYR A 336 -7.19 6.90 21.34
CA TYR A 336 -8.35 6.12 20.88
C TYR A 336 -9.19 6.84 19.81
N TYR A 337 -9.05 8.17 19.71
CA TYR A 337 -9.64 8.97 18.64
C TYR A 337 -8.67 10.05 18.19
N GLN A 338 -8.37 10.09 16.90
CA GLN A 338 -7.34 10.98 16.33
C GLN A 338 -7.70 11.40 14.91
N GLN A 339 -7.34 12.63 14.54
CA GLN A 339 -7.42 13.04 13.14
C GLN A 339 -6.14 12.66 12.41
N THR A 340 -6.27 11.96 11.28
CA THR A 340 -5.14 11.50 10.46
C THR A 340 -5.19 12.02 9.02
N SER A 341 -6.40 12.18 8.47
CA SER A 341 -6.64 12.65 7.11
C SER A 341 -6.85 14.16 7.04
N THR A 342 -6.77 14.68 5.81
CA THR A 342 -7.22 16.04 5.47
C THR A 342 -8.70 16.22 5.84
N PRO A 343 -9.13 17.41 6.33
CA PRO A 343 -10.53 17.71 6.42
C PRO A 343 -11.07 18.06 5.03
N LEU A 344 -12.31 17.70 4.73
CA LEU A 344 -12.92 18.06 3.45
C LEU A 344 -13.59 19.43 3.56
N VAL A 345 -13.11 20.42 2.81
CA VAL A 345 -13.85 21.67 2.60
C VAL A 345 -14.80 21.48 1.42
N ALA A 346 -16.10 21.54 1.67
CA ALA A 346 -17.17 21.33 0.70
C ALA A 346 -18.16 22.52 0.74
N GLY A 347 -18.02 23.44 -0.20
CA GLY A 347 -18.78 24.69 -0.19
C GLY A 347 -18.49 25.51 1.08
N ASN A 348 -19.52 25.70 1.92
CA ASN A 348 -19.42 26.50 3.16
C ASN A 348 -19.23 25.64 4.42
N VAL A 349 -18.95 24.34 4.28
CA VAL A 349 -18.66 23.47 5.42
C VAL A 349 -17.27 22.84 5.35
N VAL A 350 -16.66 22.66 6.51
CA VAL A 350 -15.49 21.82 6.73
C VAL A 350 -15.92 20.55 7.45
N VAL A 351 -15.67 19.40 6.82
CA VAL A 351 -16.16 18.09 7.24
C VAL A 351 -15.00 17.25 7.75
N VAL A 352 -15.21 16.62 8.90
CA VAL A 352 -14.23 15.78 9.59
C VAL A 352 -14.86 14.46 10.00
N GLY A 353 -14.16 13.38 9.70
CA GLY A 353 -14.35 12.09 10.36
C GLY A 353 -13.32 11.93 11.48
N GLY A 354 -12.69 10.77 11.58
CA GLY A 354 -11.60 10.50 12.51
C GLY A 354 -11.21 9.03 12.53
N ARG A 355 -9.96 8.75 12.91
CA ARG A 355 -9.49 7.39 13.20
C ARG A 355 -9.91 7.00 14.60
N VAL A 356 -10.47 5.81 14.75
CA VAL A 356 -10.82 5.19 16.03
C VAL A 356 -9.89 4.00 16.30
N ALA A 357 -9.64 3.64 17.56
CA ALA A 357 -8.92 2.42 17.93
C ALA A 357 -9.77 1.15 17.76
N ASP A 358 -10.24 0.95 16.54
CA ASP A 358 -11.13 -0.12 16.07
C ASP A 358 -10.83 -1.53 16.60
N ASN A 359 -9.58 -1.87 16.80
CA ASN A 359 -9.15 -3.21 17.22
C ASN A 359 -9.10 -3.48 18.74
N PHE A 360 -9.35 -2.48 19.59
CA PHE A 360 -9.05 -2.59 21.04
C PHE A 360 -10.22 -3.10 21.89
N SER A 361 -11.45 -2.71 21.59
CA SER A 361 -12.63 -2.97 22.41
C SER A 361 -13.95 -2.90 21.62
N THR A 362 -15.05 -3.40 22.19
CA THR A 362 -16.41 -3.14 21.70
C THR A 362 -16.94 -1.74 22.05
N GLY A 363 -16.28 -1.04 22.98
CA GLY A 363 -16.72 0.25 23.54
C GLY A 363 -15.91 1.46 23.07
N GLU A 364 -15.33 1.41 21.87
CA GLU A 364 -14.48 2.47 21.31
C GLU A 364 -15.23 3.79 21.08
N PRO A 365 -14.54 4.94 20.97
CA PRO A 365 -15.18 6.21 20.66
C PRO A 365 -16.04 6.16 19.38
N PRO A 366 -17.09 6.99 19.28
CA PRO A 366 -17.97 7.03 18.10
C PRO A 366 -17.24 7.35 16.80
N GLY A 367 -17.61 6.68 15.71
CA GLY A 367 -17.16 6.96 14.34
C GLY A 367 -17.85 8.14 13.65
N VAL A 368 -18.48 9.03 14.41
CA VAL A 368 -19.33 10.13 13.92
C VAL A 368 -18.60 11.07 12.95
N VAL A 369 -19.27 11.40 11.83
CA VAL A 369 -18.80 12.40 10.86
C VAL A 369 -19.52 13.72 11.11
N ARG A 370 -18.79 14.83 11.11
CA ARG A 370 -19.34 16.15 11.47
C ARG A 370 -18.93 17.21 10.47
N ALA A 371 -19.86 18.12 10.18
CA ALA A 371 -19.62 19.29 9.38
C ALA A 371 -19.78 20.56 10.21
N TYR A 372 -18.79 21.44 10.09
CA TYR A 372 -18.77 22.74 10.75
C TYR A 372 -18.78 23.85 9.70
N ASP A 373 -19.43 24.96 10.00
CA ASP A 373 -19.40 26.14 9.15
C ASP A 373 -17.95 26.66 9.05
N VAL A 374 -17.49 26.93 7.83
CA VAL A 374 -16.08 27.34 7.57
C VAL A 374 -15.72 28.70 8.15
N HIS A 375 -16.69 29.53 8.52
CA HIS A 375 -16.44 30.84 9.11
C HIS A 375 -16.43 30.78 10.63
N THR A 376 -17.47 30.18 11.20
CA THR A 376 -17.80 30.26 12.62
C THR A 376 -17.41 29.02 13.41
N GLY A 377 -17.18 27.89 12.75
CA GLY A 377 -16.96 26.60 13.42
C GLY A 377 -18.20 26.05 14.12
N GLU A 378 -19.40 26.60 13.86
CA GLU A 378 -20.65 26.06 14.37
C GLU A 378 -20.97 24.70 13.73
N LEU A 379 -21.47 23.74 14.51
CA LEU A 379 -21.92 22.44 14.00
C LEU A 379 -23.15 22.61 13.09
N VAL A 380 -22.98 22.30 11.81
CA VAL A 380 -24.03 22.36 10.80
C VAL A 380 -24.81 21.05 10.75
N TRP A 381 -24.11 19.92 10.75
CA TRP A 381 -24.71 18.61 10.88
C TRP A 381 -23.72 17.57 11.43
N ALA A 382 -24.24 16.46 11.93
CA ALA A 382 -23.51 15.25 12.25
C ALA A 382 -24.21 14.05 11.61
N TRP A 383 -23.43 13.03 11.23
CA TRP A 383 -23.93 11.72 10.84
C TRP A 383 -23.33 10.68 11.79
N ASP A 384 -24.20 10.08 12.61
CA ASP A 384 -23.87 8.98 13.50
C ASP A 384 -24.32 7.66 12.85
N PRO A 385 -23.41 6.76 12.44
CA PRO A 385 -23.78 5.51 11.79
C PRO A 385 -24.70 4.64 12.66
N GLY A 386 -24.50 4.67 13.98
CA GLY A 386 -25.31 3.88 14.92
C GLY A 386 -26.72 4.45 15.15
N ASN A 387 -26.89 5.75 14.92
CA ASN A 387 -28.18 6.42 14.97
C ASN A 387 -28.28 7.51 13.88
N PRO A 388 -28.55 7.14 12.60
CA PRO A 388 -28.51 8.07 11.47
C PRO A 388 -29.56 9.19 11.51
N ASN A 389 -30.53 9.12 12.43
CA ASN A 389 -31.52 10.17 12.64
C ASN A 389 -30.98 11.36 13.47
N THR A 390 -29.83 11.19 14.13
CA THR A 390 -29.12 12.28 14.80
C THR A 390 -28.54 13.21 13.75
N THR A 391 -29.12 14.40 13.60
CA THR A 391 -28.70 15.38 12.56
C THR A 391 -27.68 16.40 13.05
N LYS A 392 -27.58 16.61 14.37
CA LYS A 392 -26.57 17.47 15.01
C LYS A 392 -26.10 16.76 16.27
N ARG A 393 -26.46 17.27 17.46
CA ARG A 393 -26.06 16.68 18.74
C ARG A 393 -27.00 15.54 19.14
N PRO A 394 -26.50 14.53 19.89
CA PRO A 394 -27.37 13.53 20.49
C PRO A 394 -28.34 14.17 21.50
N PRO A 395 -29.41 13.46 21.91
CA PRO A 395 -30.31 13.93 22.96
C PRO A 395 -29.56 14.31 24.25
N ALA A 396 -30.14 15.22 25.03
CA ALA A 396 -29.51 15.71 26.25
C ALA A 396 -29.21 14.56 27.23
N GLY A 397 -27.94 14.43 27.62
CA GLY A 397 -27.46 13.35 28.51
C GLY A 397 -26.96 12.10 27.79
N GLU A 398 -27.09 12.04 26.46
CA GLU A 398 -26.58 10.94 25.63
C GLU A 398 -25.29 11.35 24.90
N THR A 399 -24.62 10.37 24.30
CA THR A 399 -23.44 10.56 23.44
C THR A 399 -23.76 10.04 22.04
N TYR A 400 -22.93 10.39 21.05
CA TYR A 400 -22.93 9.64 19.79
C TYR A 400 -22.67 8.15 20.04
N THR A 401 -23.13 7.31 19.13
CA THR A 401 -23.10 5.85 19.28
C THR A 401 -21.66 5.32 19.20
N ARG A 402 -21.25 4.60 20.25
CA ARG A 402 -19.89 4.04 20.40
C ARG A 402 -19.69 2.80 19.56
N GLY A 403 -18.44 2.49 19.21
CA GLY A 403 -18.06 1.28 18.45
C GLY A 403 -18.49 1.27 16.98
N THR A 404 -18.99 2.39 16.47
CA THR A 404 -19.51 2.52 15.11
C THR A 404 -18.39 2.67 14.05
N PRO A 405 -18.67 2.35 12.77
CA PRO A 405 -17.75 2.57 11.66
C PRO A 405 -17.27 4.03 11.59
N ASN A 406 -15.97 4.23 11.45
CA ASN A 406 -15.36 5.56 11.42
C ASN A 406 -15.04 6.02 9.98
N VAL A 407 -14.75 7.29 9.76
CA VAL A 407 -14.22 7.81 8.47
C VAL A 407 -12.84 8.38 8.72
N TRP A 408 -11.83 7.51 8.67
CA TRP A 408 -10.44 7.91 8.90
C TRP A 408 -9.71 8.37 7.64
N SER A 409 -10.27 8.12 6.45
CA SER A 409 -9.69 8.48 5.16
C SER A 409 -10.16 9.86 4.64
N ALA A 410 -9.58 10.30 3.53
CA ALA A 410 -10.02 11.48 2.79
C ALA A 410 -11.38 11.23 2.12
N MET A 411 -12.23 12.24 2.14
CA MET A 411 -13.56 12.23 1.52
C MET A 411 -13.52 12.95 0.16
N SER A 412 -14.59 12.78 -0.63
CA SER A 412 -14.77 13.51 -1.90
C SER A 412 -16.08 14.27 -1.93
N TYR A 413 -16.16 15.29 -2.79
CA TYR A 413 -17.31 16.17 -2.90
C TYR A 413 -17.66 16.45 -4.36
N ASP A 414 -18.94 16.29 -4.69
CA ASP A 414 -19.55 16.73 -5.95
C ASP A 414 -20.42 17.95 -5.65
N ASP A 415 -20.00 19.12 -6.15
CA ASP A 415 -20.67 20.39 -5.93
C ASP A 415 -21.99 20.52 -6.70
N LYS A 416 -22.08 19.88 -7.88
CA LYS A 416 -23.28 19.89 -8.71
C LYS A 416 -24.40 19.07 -8.09
N LEU A 417 -24.05 17.93 -7.51
CA LEU A 417 -25.01 17.05 -6.83
C LEU A 417 -25.26 17.46 -5.37
N GLY A 418 -24.37 18.27 -4.78
CA GLY A 418 -24.42 18.61 -3.36
C GLY A 418 -24.15 17.40 -2.47
N LEU A 419 -23.31 16.46 -2.92
CA LEU A 419 -23.05 15.19 -2.24
C LEU A 419 -21.61 15.08 -1.77
N ILE A 420 -21.43 14.63 -0.53
CA ILE A 420 -20.15 14.18 0.02
C ILE A 420 -20.14 12.66 0.06
N TYR A 421 -19.02 12.06 -0.32
CA TYR A 421 -18.81 10.62 -0.30
C TYR A 421 -17.87 10.23 0.83
N LEU A 422 -18.39 9.42 1.75
CA LEU A 422 -17.74 9.00 2.99
C LEU A 422 -17.26 7.53 2.84
N PRO A 423 -15.95 7.28 2.73
CA PRO A 423 -15.42 5.92 2.79
C PRO A 423 -15.31 5.47 4.26
N THR A 424 -15.99 4.38 4.62
CA THR A 424 -16.14 3.95 6.02
C THR A 424 -15.20 2.82 6.42
N GLY A 425 -14.83 2.88 7.71
CA GLY A 425 -14.17 1.87 8.53
C GLY A 425 -15.02 0.63 8.76
N ASN A 426 -14.51 -0.29 9.57
CA ASN A 426 -15.30 -1.32 10.21
C ASN A 426 -15.87 -0.85 11.55
N ALA A 427 -16.98 -1.46 11.99
CA ALA A 427 -17.41 -1.41 13.37
C ALA A 427 -16.48 -2.23 14.26
N THR A 428 -16.38 -1.86 15.53
CA THR A 428 -15.38 -2.41 16.43
C THR A 428 -15.90 -3.70 17.13
N PRO A 429 -15.06 -4.72 17.33
CA PRO A 429 -13.69 -4.89 16.83
C PRO A 429 -13.61 -5.57 15.45
N ASP A 430 -12.43 -5.53 14.81
CA ASP A 430 -12.26 -5.91 13.41
C ASP A 430 -12.44 -7.40 13.11
N PHE A 431 -11.97 -8.28 14.00
CA PHE A 431 -11.85 -9.72 13.72
C PHE A 431 -12.92 -10.58 14.39
N PHE A 432 -13.75 -9.99 15.26
CA PHE A 432 -14.92 -10.63 15.84
C PHE A 432 -16.14 -9.71 15.77
N GLY A 433 -17.14 -10.09 14.98
CA GLY A 433 -18.35 -9.34 14.69
C GLY A 433 -19.58 -9.73 15.51
N GLY A 434 -19.47 -10.69 16.42
CA GLY A 434 -20.62 -11.26 17.15
C GLY A 434 -21.45 -10.24 17.97
N THR A 435 -20.88 -9.08 18.30
CA THR A 435 -21.58 -7.99 19.02
C THR A 435 -22.08 -6.87 18.12
N ARG A 436 -21.79 -6.91 16.80
CA ARG A 436 -22.19 -5.86 15.86
C ARG A 436 -23.70 -5.84 15.66
N THR A 437 -24.25 -4.64 15.60
CA THR A 437 -25.66 -4.37 15.33
C THR A 437 -25.96 -4.41 13.82
N GLU A 438 -27.24 -4.33 13.47
CA GLU A 438 -27.64 -4.18 12.05
C GLU A 438 -27.11 -2.89 11.42
N GLN A 439 -27.01 -1.80 12.19
CA GLN A 439 -26.45 -0.54 11.69
C GLN A 439 -24.95 -0.66 11.44
N ASP A 440 -24.23 -1.34 12.34
CA ASP A 440 -22.81 -1.62 12.15
C ASP A 440 -22.57 -2.39 10.84
N ASP A 441 -23.36 -3.44 10.62
CA ASP A 441 -23.30 -4.24 9.39
C ASP A 441 -23.75 -3.46 8.16
N LYS A 442 -24.64 -2.46 8.30
CA LYS A 442 -25.11 -1.66 7.16
C LYS A 442 -24.09 -0.63 6.68
N TRP A 443 -23.31 -0.06 7.58
CA TRP A 443 -22.42 1.08 7.28
C TRP A 443 -20.93 0.72 7.26
N SER A 444 -20.54 -0.45 7.78
CA SER A 444 -19.14 -0.90 7.72
C SER A 444 -18.67 -1.11 6.28
N SER A 445 -17.40 -0.84 6.02
CA SER A 445 -16.69 -1.18 4.78
C SER A 445 -17.49 -0.78 3.52
N SER A 446 -17.96 0.48 3.53
CA SER A 446 -18.91 1.04 2.58
C SER A 446 -18.45 2.41 2.04
N VAL A 447 -19.05 2.82 0.93
CA VAL A 447 -19.14 4.24 0.57
C VAL A 447 -20.55 4.73 0.90
N VAL A 448 -20.64 5.82 1.66
CA VAL A 448 -21.91 6.45 2.03
C VAL A 448 -21.97 7.85 1.43
N ALA A 449 -22.97 8.13 0.62
CA ALA A 449 -23.20 9.47 0.09
C ALA A 449 -24.16 10.24 1.00
N VAL A 450 -23.75 11.43 1.44
CA VAL A 450 -24.55 12.33 2.29
C VAL A 450 -24.74 13.68 1.62
N ASP A 451 -25.89 14.31 1.88
CA ASP A 451 -26.17 15.67 1.46
C ASP A 451 -25.27 16.68 2.21
N VAL A 452 -24.61 17.57 1.47
CA VAL A 452 -23.63 18.52 2.02
C VAL A 452 -24.21 19.49 3.05
N LYS A 453 -25.51 19.80 2.97
CA LYS A 453 -26.16 20.79 3.84
C LYS A 453 -26.74 20.17 5.10
N THR A 454 -27.16 18.91 5.04
CA THR A 454 -27.96 18.28 6.09
C THR A 454 -27.31 17.04 6.72
N GLY A 455 -26.30 16.45 6.06
CA GLY A 455 -25.70 15.19 6.50
C GLY A 455 -26.59 13.97 6.28
N GLN A 456 -27.77 14.12 5.67
CA GLN A 456 -28.68 13.01 5.43
C GLN A 456 -28.12 12.06 4.37
N VAL A 457 -28.18 10.77 4.66
CA VAL A 457 -27.76 9.71 3.72
C VAL A 457 -28.69 9.70 2.50
N ARG A 458 -28.08 9.72 1.32
CA ARG A 458 -28.77 9.62 0.02
C ARG A 458 -28.71 8.21 -0.52
N TRP A 459 -27.57 7.56 -0.41
CA TRP A 459 -27.37 6.15 -0.73
C TRP A 459 -26.12 5.62 -0.01
N SER A 460 -26.00 4.30 0.09
CA SER A 460 -24.75 3.62 0.44
C SER A 460 -24.54 2.39 -0.43
N PHE A 461 -23.28 2.01 -0.59
CA PHE A 461 -22.89 0.75 -1.21
C PHE A 461 -21.83 0.08 -0.34
N GLN A 462 -22.07 -1.17 0.06
CA GLN A 462 -21.16 -1.95 0.89
C GLN A 462 -20.29 -2.86 0.04
N MET A 463 -18.97 -2.85 0.28
CA MET A 463 -17.99 -3.66 -0.46
C MET A 463 -17.51 -4.89 0.30
N THR A 464 -17.77 -4.97 1.61
CA THR A 464 -17.52 -6.15 2.44
C THR A 464 -18.65 -6.31 3.44
N HIS A 465 -19.46 -7.35 3.30
CA HIS A 465 -20.50 -7.72 4.25
C HIS A 465 -19.88 -8.29 5.52
N HIS A 466 -20.33 -7.82 6.69
CA HIS A 466 -19.91 -8.32 8.00
C HIS A 466 -18.39 -8.57 8.09
N ASP A 467 -17.60 -7.50 7.92
CA ASP A 467 -16.15 -7.58 7.72
C ASP A 467 -15.39 -8.20 8.92
N LEU A 468 -14.76 -9.36 8.73
CA LEU A 468 -13.95 -10.05 9.74
C LEU A 468 -12.44 -9.99 9.44
N TRP A 469 -12.02 -9.06 8.57
CA TRP A 469 -10.70 -9.05 7.96
C TRP A 469 -9.98 -7.71 8.07
N ASP A 470 -10.61 -6.67 8.63
CA ASP A 470 -10.06 -5.30 8.57
C ASP A 470 -9.88 -4.89 7.08
N PHE A 471 -10.94 -5.11 6.30
CA PHE A 471 -11.11 -4.68 4.91
C PHE A 471 -12.01 -3.43 4.82
N ASP A 472 -11.74 -2.45 5.68
CA ASP A 472 -12.34 -1.13 5.55
C ASP A 472 -12.02 -0.46 4.20
N ILE A 473 -12.65 0.70 3.96
CA ILE A 473 -12.45 1.49 2.74
C ILE A 473 -11.48 2.64 3.04
N PRO A 474 -10.16 2.44 2.84
CA PRO A 474 -9.16 3.43 3.20
C PRO A 474 -8.93 4.47 2.10
N ALA A 475 -9.44 4.29 0.88
CA ALA A 475 -9.14 5.17 -0.25
C ALA A 475 -10.20 6.25 -0.44
N GLN A 476 -9.76 7.45 -0.81
CA GLN A 476 -10.63 8.54 -1.22
C GLN A 476 -11.49 8.07 -2.42
N PRO A 477 -12.82 8.21 -2.36
CA PRO A 477 -13.68 7.90 -3.49
C PRO A 477 -13.35 8.81 -4.68
N LEU A 478 -12.99 8.24 -5.82
CA LEU A 478 -12.63 9.04 -6.99
C LEU A 478 -13.88 9.39 -7.80
N LEU A 479 -14.11 10.68 -8.10
CA LEU A 479 -15.22 11.11 -8.95
C LEU A 479 -14.73 11.41 -10.36
N TYR A 480 -15.36 10.78 -11.35
CA TYR A 480 -14.99 10.93 -12.77
C TYR A 480 -16.22 10.72 -13.65
N ASP A 481 -16.35 11.48 -14.73
CA ASP A 481 -17.39 11.26 -15.74
C ASP A 481 -16.85 10.27 -16.78
N ILE A 482 -17.50 9.12 -16.92
CA ILE A 482 -17.13 8.11 -17.92
C ILE A 482 -18.07 8.18 -19.12
N PRO A 483 -17.64 7.80 -20.33
CA PRO A 483 -18.54 7.64 -21.46
C PRO A 483 -19.68 6.65 -21.16
N ASP A 484 -20.90 7.01 -21.55
CA ASP A 484 -22.11 6.18 -21.33
C ASP A 484 -22.34 5.12 -22.43
N GLY A 485 -21.49 5.11 -23.47
CA GLY A 485 -21.61 4.25 -24.65
C GLY A 485 -22.69 4.66 -25.65
N LYS A 486 -23.41 5.76 -25.39
CA LYS A 486 -24.50 6.32 -26.23
C LYS A 486 -24.14 7.71 -26.80
N GLY A 487 -22.90 8.15 -26.64
CA GLY A 487 -22.40 9.44 -27.11
C GLY A 487 -22.44 10.54 -26.05
N GLY A 488 -22.78 10.22 -24.80
CA GLY A 488 -22.72 11.11 -23.65
C GLY A 488 -21.75 10.62 -22.57
N THR A 489 -21.89 11.17 -21.37
CA THR A 489 -21.18 10.73 -20.17
C THR A 489 -22.16 10.41 -19.05
N GLN A 490 -21.73 9.59 -18.11
CA GLN A 490 -22.45 9.32 -16.86
C GLN A 490 -21.56 9.58 -15.65
N PRO A 491 -22.13 10.06 -14.53
CA PRO A 491 -21.37 10.44 -13.36
C PRO A 491 -20.93 9.20 -12.59
N ALA A 492 -19.63 8.86 -12.64
CA ALA A 492 -19.08 7.69 -11.98
C ALA A 492 -18.30 8.05 -10.69
N LEU A 493 -18.27 7.09 -9.78
CA LEU A 493 -17.38 7.00 -8.63
C LEU A 493 -16.62 5.67 -8.72
N ALA A 494 -15.30 5.74 -8.68
CA ALA A 494 -14.45 4.57 -8.57
C ALA A 494 -13.95 4.43 -7.13
N GLN A 495 -14.27 3.30 -6.49
CA GLN A 495 -13.78 2.95 -5.17
C GLN A 495 -12.83 1.77 -5.26
N VAL A 496 -11.60 1.95 -4.79
CA VAL A 496 -10.64 0.87 -4.61
C VAL A 496 -10.66 0.36 -3.17
N THR A 497 -10.35 -0.92 -2.97
CA THR A 497 -10.54 -1.60 -1.68
C THR A 497 -9.31 -2.37 -1.20
N LYS A 498 -9.24 -2.61 0.13
CA LYS A 498 -8.16 -3.40 0.74
C LYS A 498 -8.11 -4.84 0.21
N GLN A 499 -9.25 -5.42 -0.15
CA GLN A 499 -9.34 -6.77 -0.70
C GLN A 499 -8.92 -6.88 -2.18
N GLY A 500 -8.42 -5.79 -2.78
CA GLY A 500 -7.90 -5.81 -4.14
C GLY A 500 -8.97 -5.70 -5.23
N GLU A 501 -10.15 -5.17 -4.90
CA GLU A 501 -11.24 -4.95 -5.85
C GLU A 501 -11.46 -3.46 -6.16
N ILE A 502 -12.15 -3.22 -7.28
CA ILE A 502 -12.45 -1.89 -7.79
C ILE A 502 -13.93 -1.86 -8.15
N PHE A 503 -14.71 -1.04 -7.44
CA PHE A 503 -16.13 -0.86 -7.69
C PHE A 503 -16.35 0.44 -8.45
N LEU A 504 -17.03 0.36 -9.60
CA LEU A 504 -17.44 1.52 -10.38
C LEU A 504 -18.95 1.73 -10.19
N LEU A 505 -19.31 2.80 -9.52
CA LEU A 505 -20.70 3.13 -9.14
C LEU A 505 -21.15 4.40 -9.84
N ASN A 506 -22.44 4.54 -10.11
CA ASN A 506 -23.03 5.82 -10.46
C ASN A 506 -23.06 6.68 -9.18
N ARG A 507 -22.35 7.81 -9.18
CA ARG A 507 -22.15 8.58 -7.94
C ARG A 507 -23.40 9.33 -7.48
N GLU A 508 -24.39 9.54 -8.36
CA GLU A 508 -25.66 10.14 -7.97
C GLU A 508 -26.55 9.15 -7.21
N THR A 509 -26.48 7.86 -7.54
CA THR A 509 -27.46 6.85 -7.10
C THR A 509 -26.88 5.69 -6.28
N GLY A 510 -25.57 5.48 -6.32
CA GLY A 510 -24.89 4.32 -5.71
C GLY A 510 -25.04 3.01 -6.51
N VAL A 511 -25.79 3.02 -7.62
CA VAL A 511 -26.01 1.83 -8.46
C VAL A 511 -24.73 1.47 -9.21
N PRO A 512 -24.28 0.20 -9.20
CA PRO A 512 -23.10 -0.23 -9.95
C PRO A 512 -23.21 0.03 -11.46
N ILE A 513 -22.17 0.65 -12.01
CA ILE A 513 -21.94 0.82 -13.47
C ILE A 513 -21.26 -0.43 -14.04
N SER A 514 -20.32 -1.01 -13.29
CA SER A 514 -19.77 -2.34 -13.57
C SER A 514 -20.60 -3.38 -12.84
N ARG A 515 -20.77 -4.56 -13.45
CA ARG A 515 -21.51 -5.64 -12.81
C ARG A 515 -20.83 -6.06 -11.51
N VAL A 516 -21.66 -6.28 -10.49
CA VAL A 516 -21.27 -6.83 -9.19
C VAL A 516 -22.08 -8.11 -8.98
N GLU A 517 -21.41 -9.17 -8.55
CA GLU A 517 -22.03 -10.46 -8.24
C GLU A 517 -21.88 -10.80 -6.76
N GLU A 518 -22.98 -11.16 -6.11
CA GLU A 518 -22.93 -11.84 -4.82
C GLU A 518 -22.44 -13.27 -5.02
N ARG A 519 -21.32 -13.62 -4.39
CA ARG A 519 -20.77 -14.99 -4.45
C ARG A 519 -20.66 -15.58 -3.06
N ALA A 520 -20.94 -16.88 -2.96
CA ALA A 520 -20.74 -17.62 -1.73
C ALA A 520 -19.25 -17.58 -1.32
N VAL A 521 -19.02 -17.36 -0.02
CA VAL A 521 -17.66 -17.31 0.56
C VAL A 521 -17.51 -18.33 1.69
N PRO A 522 -16.26 -18.72 2.03
CA PRO A 522 -16.02 -19.65 3.13
C PRO A 522 -16.68 -19.21 4.43
N GLN A 523 -17.27 -20.17 5.14
CA GLN A 523 -17.90 -19.94 6.44
C GLN A 523 -16.95 -20.37 7.56
N GLY A 524 -17.09 -19.78 8.74
CA GLY A 524 -16.32 -20.16 9.93
C GLY A 524 -17.15 -20.87 10.98
N ASN A 525 -16.54 -21.11 12.14
CA ASN A 525 -17.17 -21.83 13.25
C ASN A 525 -16.79 -21.26 14.63
N VAL A 526 -16.32 -20.01 14.69
CA VAL A 526 -15.99 -19.35 15.96
C VAL A 526 -17.30 -19.17 16.76
N PRO A 527 -17.39 -19.69 18.00
CA PRO A 527 -18.62 -19.58 18.79
C PRO A 527 -19.06 -18.13 19.02
N GLY A 528 -20.33 -17.84 18.74
CA GLY A 528 -20.89 -16.49 18.89
C GLY A 528 -20.60 -15.54 17.73
N GLU A 529 -19.87 -15.97 16.70
CA GLU A 529 -19.66 -15.20 15.48
C GLU A 529 -20.80 -15.40 14.47
N ARG A 530 -21.08 -14.36 13.69
CA ARG A 530 -21.95 -14.39 12.51
C ARG A 530 -21.09 -14.38 11.26
N TYR A 531 -21.52 -15.09 10.21
CA TYR A 531 -20.82 -15.12 8.94
C TYR A 531 -21.78 -14.69 7.83
N SER A 532 -21.32 -13.79 6.96
CA SER A 532 -22.08 -13.46 5.75
C SER A 532 -22.07 -14.66 4.80
N PRO A 533 -23.22 -15.07 4.24
CA PRO A 533 -23.27 -16.17 3.27
C PRO A 533 -22.58 -15.80 1.95
N THR A 534 -22.60 -14.52 1.57
CA THR A 534 -22.02 -14.02 0.32
C THR A 534 -21.19 -12.76 0.53
N GLN A 535 -20.41 -12.41 -0.48
CA GLN A 535 -19.72 -11.12 -0.60
C GLN A 535 -19.93 -10.56 -2.02
N PRO A 536 -19.92 -9.23 -2.18
CA PRO A 536 -19.97 -8.59 -3.49
C PRO A 536 -18.61 -8.70 -4.17
N PHE A 537 -18.59 -9.19 -5.41
CA PHE A 537 -17.41 -9.22 -6.27
C PHE A 537 -17.61 -8.29 -7.46
N SER A 538 -16.68 -7.39 -7.71
CA SER A 538 -16.64 -6.59 -8.94
C SER A 538 -16.08 -7.43 -10.09
N VAL A 539 -16.94 -7.82 -11.05
CA VAL A 539 -16.60 -8.85 -12.04
C VAL A 539 -16.20 -8.32 -13.41
N ASP A 540 -16.55 -7.06 -13.71
CA ASP A 540 -16.16 -6.43 -14.97
C ASP A 540 -14.91 -5.55 -14.82
N MET A 541 -14.57 -5.14 -13.60
CA MET A 541 -13.33 -4.41 -13.32
C MET A 541 -12.20 -5.38 -12.98
N PRO A 542 -10.93 -5.03 -13.25
CA PRO A 542 -9.81 -5.87 -12.85
C PRO A 542 -9.67 -5.91 -11.32
N SER A 543 -9.52 -7.11 -10.76
CA SER A 543 -9.02 -7.31 -9.40
C SER A 543 -7.49 -7.35 -9.41
N ILE A 544 -6.85 -6.73 -8.42
CA ILE A 544 -5.39 -6.61 -8.35
C ILE A 544 -4.89 -7.23 -7.04
N GLY A 545 -3.95 -8.17 -7.17
CA GLY A 545 -3.19 -8.70 -6.03
C GLY A 545 -4.01 -9.54 -5.03
N ASN A 546 -5.17 -10.06 -5.44
CA ASN A 546 -6.10 -10.79 -4.58
C ASN A 546 -6.35 -12.25 -5.02
N GLN A 547 -5.43 -12.82 -5.80
CA GLN A 547 -5.54 -14.21 -6.23
C GLN A 547 -5.55 -15.17 -5.03
N THR A 548 -6.29 -16.27 -5.14
CA THR A 548 -6.22 -17.36 -4.16
C THR A 548 -4.87 -18.06 -4.31
N LEU A 549 -4.05 -17.97 -3.27
CA LEU A 549 -2.71 -18.54 -3.27
C LEU A 549 -2.76 -20.06 -3.13
N LYS A 550 -1.79 -20.73 -3.75
CA LYS A 550 -1.51 -22.16 -3.61
C LYS A 550 -0.08 -22.37 -3.13
N GLU A 551 0.25 -23.60 -2.77
CA GLU A 551 1.59 -23.96 -2.29
C GLU A 551 2.70 -23.55 -3.30
N SER A 552 2.43 -23.66 -4.60
CA SER A 552 3.38 -23.26 -5.64
C SER A 552 3.62 -21.75 -5.70
N ASP A 553 2.77 -20.93 -5.08
CA ASP A 553 3.00 -19.49 -5.03
C ASP A 553 3.97 -19.10 -3.91
N MET A 554 4.40 -20.07 -3.11
CA MET A 554 5.44 -19.86 -2.11
C MET A 554 6.81 -19.76 -2.78
N TRP A 555 7.49 -18.68 -2.46
CA TRP A 555 8.77 -18.32 -3.04
C TRP A 555 9.89 -18.53 -2.05
N GLY A 556 10.08 -17.66 -1.07
CA GLY A 556 11.33 -17.57 -0.29
C GLY A 556 12.56 -17.30 -1.20
N ALA A 557 13.50 -16.49 -0.76
CA ALA A 557 14.62 -16.12 -1.64
C ALA A 557 15.53 -17.31 -2.02
N THR A 558 15.54 -18.38 -1.23
CA THR A 558 16.31 -19.61 -1.45
C THR A 558 15.44 -20.86 -1.43
N ALA A 559 15.96 -22.00 -1.91
CA ALA A 559 15.25 -23.28 -1.85
C ALA A 559 14.87 -23.72 -0.42
N PHE A 560 15.63 -23.29 0.59
CA PHE A 560 15.33 -23.58 1.99
C PHE A 560 14.26 -22.66 2.55
N ASP A 561 14.34 -21.36 2.25
CA ASP A 561 13.28 -20.41 2.59
C ASP A 561 11.97 -20.84 1.94
N GLN A 562 12.03 -21.28 0.68
CA GLN A 562 10.88 -21.81 -0.04
C GLN A 562 10.22 -22.97 0.70
N LEU A 563 11.01 -23.97 1.08
CA LEU A 563 10.53 -25.14 1.80
C LEU A 563 9.84 -24.75 3.11
N MET A 564 10.44 -23.85 3.88
CA MET A 564 9.86 -23.36 5.12
C MET A 564 8.58 -22.56 4.90
N CYS A 565 8.53 -21.71 3.87
CA CYS A 565 7.33 -20.96 3.50
C CYS A 565 6.19 -21.87 3.04
N ARG A 566 6.50 -22.96 2.32
CA ARG A 566 5.51 -23.99 1.96
C ARG A 566 4.97 -24.72 3.18
N ILE A 567 5.83 -25.07 4.13
CA ILE A 567 5.41 -25.67 5.40
C ILE A 567 4.47 -24.74 6.15
N ALA A 568 4.85 -23.46 6.29
CA ALA A 568 4.03 -22.47 6.96
C ALA A 568 2.68 -22.27 6.25
N PHE A 569 2.67 -22.17 4.92
CA PHE A 569 1.44 -22.11 4.12
C PHE A 569 0.53 -23.31 4.35
N LYS A 570 1.07 -24.53 4.31
CA LYS A 570 0.32 -25.77 4.51
C LYS A 570 -0.20 -25.96 5.94
N GLY A 571 0.37 -25.23 6.90
CA GLY A 571 -0.10 -25.17 8.28
C GLY A 571 -1.25 -24.18 8.52
N MET A 572 -1.71 -23.46 7.49
CA MET A 572 -2.79 -22.47 7.59
C MET A 572 -3.95 -22.83 6.66
N ARG A 573 -5.16 -22.38 7.01
CA ARG A 573 -6.29 -22.36 6.06
C ARG A 573 -6.13 -21.21 5.08
N HIS A 574 -6.43 -21.45 3.82
CA HIS A 574 -6.54 -20.41 2.80
C HIS A 574 -7.48 -20.89 1.70
N GLU A 575 -8.70 -20.37 1.71
CA GLU A 575 -9.83 -20.73 0.84
C GLU A 575 -10.23 -19.55 -0.06
N GLY A 576 -9.36 -18.53 -0.15
CA GLY A 576 -9.56 -17.30 -0.89
C GLY A 576 -9.50 -16.05 -0.01
N VAL A 577 -9.81 -14.90 -0.61
CA VAL A 577 -9.74 -13.56 0.01
C VAL A 577 -10.54 -13.49 1.31
N TYR A 578 -11.73 -14.10 1.33
CA TYR A 578 -12.66 -14.09 2.45
C TYR A 578 -12.55 -15.37 3.32
N THR A 579 -11.34 -15.90 3.51
CA THR A 579 -11.12 -16.98 4.49
C THR A 579 -11.27 -16.38 5.90
N PRO A 580 -12.32 -16.71 6.68
CA PRO A 580 -12.52 -16.06 7.98
C PRO A 580 -11.47 -16.53 9.00
N PRO A 581 -11.09 -15.66 9.97
CA PRO A 581 -10.28 -16.08 11.09
C PRO A 581 -10.99 -17.17 11.90
N GLY A 582 -10.24 -18.19 12.29
CA GLY A 582 -10.71 -19.28 13.15
C GLY A 582 -9.88 -19.39 14.42
N LEU A 583 -10.08 -20.44 15.20
CA LEU A 583 -9.17 -20.79 16.30
C LEU A 583 -7.83 -21.35 15.80
N ASP A 584 -7.78 -21.74 14.53
CA ASP A 584 -6.61 -22.13 13.79
C ASP A 584 -6.11 -20.99 12.87
N PRO A 585 -4.80 -20.96 12.56
CA PRO A 585 -4.22 -19.98 11.63
C PRO A 585 -4.89 -19.98 10.24
N ALA A 586 -5.37 -18.81 9.82
CA ALA A 586 -5.81 -18.55 8.45
C ALA A 586 -4.87 -17.55 7.77
N LEU A 587 -4.53 -17.80 6.50
CA LEU A 587 -3.82 -16.83 5.68
C LEU A 587 -4.82 -15.87 5.04
N GLN A 588 -4.71 -14.60 5.41
CA GLN A 588 -5.39 -13.49 4.79
C GLN A 588 -4.51 -12.91 3.67
N PHE A 589 -5.01 -12.93 2.43
CA PHE A 589 -4.32 -12.37 1.26
C PHE A 589 -5.32 -11.73 0.27
N PRO A 590 -5.27 -10.41 0.01
CA PRO A 590 -4.36 -9.44 0.62
C PRO A 590 -4.57 -9.36 2.14
N GLY A 591 -3.51 -9.09 2.88
CA GLY A 591 -3.62 -8.90 4.33
C GLY A 591 -4.40 -7.64 4.70
N SER A 592 -4.70 -7.45 5.98
CA SER A 592 -5.43 -6.27 6.47
C SER A 592 -4.67 -4.95 6.34
N LEU A 593 -3.36 -5.00 6.07
CA LEU A 593 -2.62 -3.83 5.61
C LEU A 593 -3.12 -3.32 4.24
N GLY A 594 -3.96 -4.09 3.55
CA GLY A 594 -4.63 -3.75 2.31
C GLY A 594 -3.79 -3.98 1.04
N GLY A 595 -4.48 -4.33 -0.04
CA GLY A 595 -4.01 -4.19 -1.40
C GLY A 595 -3.91 -2.72 -1.77
N MET A 596 -5.05 -2.11 -2.06
CA MET A 596 -5.17 -0.67 -2.33
C MET A 596 -5.55 0.04 -1.03
N ASN A 597 -4.74 1.03 -0.61
CA ASN A 597 -4.85 1.68 0.71
C ASN A 597 -5.03 3.21 0.57
N TRP A 598 -4.77 3.97 1.63
CA TRP A 598 -5.09 5.40 1.78
C TRP A 598 -4.50 6.33 0.74
N GLY A 599 -3.44 5.90 0.05
CA GLY A 599 -2.86 6.62 -1.08
C GLY A 599 -3.85 6.90 -2.22
N SER A 600 -4.94 6.13 -2.29
CA SER A 600 -5.98 6.26 -3.30
C SER A 600 -5.42 6.08 -4.71
N VAL A 601 -6.18 6.47 -5.73
CA VAL A 601 -5.78 6.36 -7.14
C VAL A 601 -5.56 7.75 -7.73
N SER A 602 -4.89 7.80 -8.88
CA SER A 602 -4.93 8.98 -9.76
C SER A 602 -5.57 8.61 -11.09
N VAL A 603 -6.20 9.56 -11.77
CA VAL A 603 -6.79 9.35 -13.10
C VAL A 603 -6.28 10.40 -14.06
N ASP A 604 -5.85 9.97 -15.25
CA ASP A 604 -5.77 10.84 -16.42
C ASP A 604 -7.15 10.88 -17.10
N PRO A 605 -7.93 11.96 -16.94
CA PRO A 605 -9.28 12.04 -17.48
C PRO A 605 -9.29 12.15 -19.01
N THR A 606 -8.18 12.55 -19.63
CA THR A 606 -8.08 12.74 -21.08
C THR A 606 -7.98 11.41 -21.82
N ASN A 607 -7.24 10.46 -21.25
CA ASN A 607 -7.11 9.09 -21.74
C ASN A 607 -8.07 8.09 -21.07
N SER A 608 -8.72 8.51 -19.98
CA SER A 608 -9.53 7.65 -19.09
C SER A 608 -8.72 6.53 -18.43
N TYR A 609 -7.44 6.77 -18.16
CA TYR A 609 -6.57 5.82 -17.46
C TYR A 609 -6.59 6.07 -15.97
N MET A 610 -6.86 5.03 -15.19
CA MET A 610 -6.72 5.04 -13.74
C MET A 610 -5.44 4.33 -13.33
N PHE A 611 -4.63 5.00 -12.52
CA PHE A 611 -3.37 4.48 -11.99
C PHE A 611 -3.56 4.00 -10.56
N VAL A 612 -3.19 2.74 -10.33
CA VAL A 612 -3.45 2.03 -9.09
C VAL A 612 -2.16 1.42 -8.58
N ASN A 613 -1.76 1.79 -7.36
CA ASN A 613 -0.71 1.07 -6.65
C ASN A 613 -1.32 0.08 -5.65
N ASP A 614 -0.69 -1.08 -5.51
CA ASP A 614 -1.13 -2.13 -4.60
C ASP A 614 0.02 -2.73 -3.79
N MET A 615 -0.33 -3.31 -2.63
CA MET A 615 0.55 -4.07 -1.77
C MET A 615 0.09 -5.52 -1.68
N ARG A 616 1.02 -6.46 -1.86
CA ARG A 616 0.77 -7.90 -1.87
C ARG A 616 1.48 -8.57 -0.72
N LEU A 617 1.01 -8.30 0.50
CA LEU A 617 1.52 -8.90 1.73
C LEU A 617 0.45 -9.75 2.41
N GLY A 618 0.71 -11.07 2.51
CA GLY A 618 -0.15 -11.97 3.28
C GLY A 618 0.06 -11.83 4.78
N LEU A 619 -1.01 -12.00 5.55
CA LEU A 619 -0.97 -12.03 7.02
C LEU A 619 -1.57 -13.32 7.53
N ALA A 620 -0.91 -13.96 8.49
CA ALA A 620 -1.53 -15.00 9.30
C ALA A 620 -2.44 -14.33 10.33
N ASN A 621 -3.69 -14.79 10.41
CA ASN A 621 -4.72 -14.30 11.32
C ASN A 621 -5.45 -15.46 12.01
N TYR A 622 -5.67 -15.36 13.32
CA TYR A 622 -6.46 -16.32 14.09
C TYR A 622 -6.94 -15.74 15.42
N MET A 623 -8.01 -16.31 15.96
CA MET A 623 -8.63 -15.94 17.22
C MET A 623 -7.91 -16.59 18.40
N ILE A 624 -7.71 -15.81 19.46
CA ILE A 624 -7.14 -16.26 20.73
C ILE A 624 -8.27 -16.24 21.78
N PRO A 625 -8.64 -17.37 22.40
CA PRO A 625 -9.57 -17.40 23.51
C PRO A 625 -9.19 -16.39 24.61
N ARG A 626 -10.18 -15.67 25.16
CA ARG A 626 -9.95 -14.59 26.13
C ARG A 626 -9.06 -14.98 27.31
N ASP A 627 -9.24 -16.19 27.83
CA ASP A 627 -8.49 -16.75 28.96
C ASP A 627 -7.00 -17.00 28.64
N LYS A 628 -6.63 -17.01 27.36
CA LYS A 628 -5.25 -17.19 26.89
C LYS A 628 -4.53 -15.89 26.52
N ILE A 629 -5.21 -14.74 26.64
CA ILE A 629 -4.60 -13.45 26.36
C ILE A 629 -3.84 -12.97 27.59
N ALA A 630 -2.55 -12.73 27.42
CA ALA A 630 -1.72 -12.16 28.48
C ALA A 630 -2.23 -10.76 28.89
N ALA A 631 -2.18 -10.47 30.19
CA ALA A 631 -2.51 -9.15 30.70
C ALA A 631 -1.62 -8.07 30.04
N GLY A 632 -2.24 -6.99 29.56
CA GLY A 632 -1.53 -5.90 28.88
C GLY A 632 -1.11 -6.18 27.43
N ALA A 633 -1.52 -7.31 26.84
CA ALA A 633 -1.27 -7.59 25.43
C ALA A 633 -1.89 -6.49 24.53
N SER A 634 -1.07 -5.90 23.67
CA SER A 634 -1.48 -4.82 22.77
C SER A 634 -0.60 -4.81 21.53
N GLY A 635 -1.19 -5.13 20.39
CA GLY A 635 -0.61 -4.98 19.06
C GLY A 635 -1.48 -4.03 18.24
N ILE A 636 -1.04 -2.78 18.07
CA ILE A 636 -1.77 -1.79 17.25
C ILE A 636 -1.78 -2.21 15.78
N GLU A 637 -0.62 -2.65 15.27
CA GLU A 637 -0.49 -3.07 13.87
C GLU A 637 -0.20 -4.56 13.68
N MET A 638 0.55 -5.17 14.57
CA MET A 638 0.94 -6.58 14.49
C MET A 638 1.02 -7.14 15.90
N GLY A 639 0.86 -8.46 16.04
CA GLY A 639 0.83 -9.15 17.33
C GLY A 639 -0.59 -9.37 17.82
N VAL A 640 -0.72 -9.46 19.15
CA VAL A 640 -1.99 -9.77 19.81
C VAL A 640 -2.89 -8.55 19.86
N VAL A 641 -4.05 -8.67 19.24
CA VAL A 641 -5.12 -7.68 19.24
C VAL A 641 -6.13 -8.05 20.34
N PRO A 642 -6.33 -7.20 21.37
CA PRO A 642 -7.06 -7.60 22.57
C PRO A 642 -8.58 -7.72 22.37
N GLN A 643 -9.23 -6.87 21.57
CA GLN A 643 -10.68 -6.91 21.32
C GLN A 643 -11.55 -7.02 22.59
N THR A 644 -11.22 -6.25 23.64
CA THR A 644 -11.86 -6.33 24.97
C THR A 644 -13.38 -6.19 24.87
N GLY A 645 -14.13 -6.93 25.70
CA GLY A 645 -15.59 -6.98 25.61
C GLY A 645 -16.12 -8.13 24.75
N THR A 646 -15.23 -8.89 24.08
CA THR A 646 -15.59 -10.11 23.34
C THR A 646 -14.96 -11.37 23.96
N PRO A 647 -15.44 -12.58 23.63
CA PRO A 647 -14.88 -13.85 24.09
C PRO A 647 -13.47 -14.16 23.54
N PHE A 648 -12.96 -13.35 22.61
CA PHE A 648 -11.70 -13.61 21.91
C PHE A 648 -10.85 -12.34 21.77
N GLY A 649 -9.56 -12.50 21.59
CA GLY A 649 -8.71 -11.54 20.90
C GLY A 649 -8.30 -12.15 19.56
N ALA A 650 -7.41 -11.49 18.82
CA ALA A 650 -6.86 -12.03 17.59
C ALA A 650 -5.33 -11.92 17.57
N MET A 651 -4.69 -12.69 16.71
CA MET A 651 -3.27 -12.55 16.37
C MET A 651 -3.17 -12.11 14.92
N ARG A 652 -2.40 -11.05 14.64
CA ARG A 652 -2.05 -10.65 13.28
C ARG A 652 -0.54 -10.70 13.07
N GLN A 653 -0.07 -11.50 12.12
CA GLN A 653 1.36 -11.67 11.85
C GLN A 653 1.66 -11.57 10.36
N ARG A 654 2.75 -10.89 10.01
CA ARG A 654 3.23 -10.87 8.62
C ARG A 654 3.66 -12.27 8.20
N PHE A 655 3.23 -12.70 7.01
CA PHE A 655 3.62 -13.99 6.45
C PHE A 655 5.01 -13.91 5.81
N LEU A 656 6.04 -14.00 6.66
CA LEU A 656 7.45 -13.87 6.29
C LEU A 656 8.21 -15.16 6.61
N SER A 657 9.32 -15.39 5.91
CA SER A 657 10.30 -16.42 6.25
C SER A 657 11.04 -16.04 7.55
N ALA A 658 11.83 -16.98 8.09
CA ALA A 658 12.65 -16.75 9.27
C ALA A 658 13.65 -15.59 9.14
N VAL A 659 14.00 -15.23 7.90
CA VAL A 659 14.88 -14.09 7.59
C VAL A 659 14.11 -12.83 7.17
N GLY A 660 12.79 -12.77 7.41
CA GLY A 660 11.97 -11.56 7.21
C GLY A 660 11.59 -11.27 5.75
N ILE A 661 11.67 -12.25 4.86
CA ILE A 661 11.29 -12.09 3.44
C ILE A 661 9.85 -12.59 3.26
N PRO A 662 8.96 -11.89 2.52
CA PRO A 662 7.61 -12.39 2.30
C PRO A 662 7.61 -13.78 1.67
N CYS A 663 6.74 -14.66 2.18
CA CYS A 663 6.75 -16.06 1.79
C CYS A 663 6.12 -16.32 0.42
N GLN A 664 5.14 -15.51 0.01
CA GLN A 664 4.56 -15.52 -1.33
C GLN A 664 5.53 -14.98 -2.38
N ALA A 665 5.31 -15.32 -3.66
CA ALA A 665 6.13 -14.86 -4.76
C ALA A 665 5.97 -13.35 -5.04
N PRO A 666 7.06 -12.66 -5.41
CA PRO A 666 7.00 -11.27 -5.86
C PRO A 666 6.29 -11.16 -7.23
N PRO A 667 5.77 -9.97 -7.58
CA PRO A 667 5.99 -8.69 -6.89
C PRO A 667 5.19 -8.52 -5.61
N PHE A 668 5.78 -7.86 -4.62
CA PHE A 668 5.14 -7.50 -3.35
C PHE A 668 4.37 -6.17 -3.42
N GLY A 669 4.50 -5.45 -4.53
CA GLY A 669 3.68 -4.30 -4.87
C GLY A 669 3.90 -3.85 -6.30
N THR A 670 2.85 -3.31 -6.93
CA THR A 670 2.87 -2.90 -8.33
C THR A 670 2.28 -1.51 -8.53
N MET A 671 2.51 -0.95 -9.72
CA MET A 671 1.72 0.14 -10.29
C MET A 671 1.03 -0.43 -11.52
N SER A 672 -0.26 -0.11 -11.67
CA SER A 672 -1.12 -0.59 -12.74
C SER A 672 -1.83 0.56 -13.42
N ALA A 673 -2.05 0.48 -14.73
CA ALA A 673 -3.02 1.34 -15.42
C ALA A 673 -4.23 0.53 -15.87
N ILE A 674 -5.42 1.07 -15.63
CA ILE A 674 -6.69 0.52 -16.07
C ILE A 674 -7.37 1.53 -16.97
N ASP A 675 -7.77 1.11 -18.17
CA ASP A 675 -8.64 1.92 -19.01
C ASP A 675 -10.08 1.82 -18.49
N LEU A 676 -10.62 2.94 -17.99
CA LEU A 676 -11.97 3.00 -17.42
C LEU A 676 -13.08 2.85 -18.48
N LYS A 677 -12.78 3.05 -19.77
CA LYS A 677 -13.72 2.84 -20.87
C LYS A 677 -13.92 1.36 -21.15
N THR A 678 -12.80 0.65 -21.30
CA THR A 678 -12.81 -0.80 -21.62
C THR A 678 -12.81 -1.69 -20.40
N LYS A 679 -12.55 -1.13 -19.21
CA LYS A 679 -12.42 -1.82 -17.91
C LYS A 679 -11.29 -2.86 -17.91
N LYS A 680 -10.23 -2.62 -18.67
CA LYS A 680 -9.11 -3.54 -18.84
C LYS A 680 -7.83 -3.02 -18.20
N LEU A 681 -7.06 -3.94 -17.62
CA LEU A 681 -5.69 -3.69 -17.20
C LEU A 681 -4.82 -3.51 -18.46
N MET A 682 -4.23 -2.32 -18.60
CA MET A 682 -3.44 -1.94 -19.77
C MET A 682 -1.97 -2.29 -19.60
N TRP A 683 -1.42 -2.04 -18.41
CA TRP A 683 -0.08 -2.45 -18.02
C TRP A 683 0.01 -2.58 -16.51
N GLN A 684 1.00 -3.35 -16.05
CA GLN A 684 1.32 -3.53 -14.64
C GLN A 684 2.83 -3.76 -14.46
N VAL A 685 3.45 -2.98 -13.58
CA VAL A 685 4.91 -3.02 -13.33
C VAL A 685 5.23 -3.16 -11.83
N PRO A 686 6.26 -3.93 -11.46
CA PRO A 686 6.77 -3.95 -10.09
C PRO A 686 7.36 -2.58 -9.73
N VAL A 687 7.15 -2.10 -8.51
CA VAL A 687 7.66 -0.79 -8.07
C VAL A 687 8.59 -0.93 -6.87
N GLY A 688 9.77 -0.35 -6.97
CA GLY A 688 10.76 -0.36 -5.89
C GLY A 688 11.71 -1.56 -5.92
N THR A 689 12.82 -1.39 -5.22
CA THR A 689 13.95 -2.32 -5.19
C THR A 689 14.33 -2.71 -3.76
N VAL A 690 15.18 -3.74 -3.64
CA VAL A 690 15.78 -4.13 -2.35
C VAL A 690 17.01 -3.30 -1.96
N LYS A 691 17.25 -2.13 -2.55
CA LYS A 691 18.49 -1.37 -2.30
C LYS A 691 18.69 -1.03 -0.81
N ASP A 692 17.62 -0.62 -0.14
CA ASP A 692 17.63 -0.13 1.24
C ASP A 692 16.92 -1.08 2.22
N THR A 693 16.68 -2.33 1.81
CA THR A 693 15.99 -3.36 2.59
C THR A 693 16.53 -4.75 2.24
N GLY A 694 16.21 -5.77 3.02
CA GLY A 694 16.69 -7.12 2.74
C GLY A 694 16.54 -8.08 3.92
N PRO A 695 17.11 -9.29 3.80
CA PRO A 695 17.01 -10.33 4.81
C PRO A 695 17.52 -9.84 6.17
N MET A 696 16.78 -10.14 7.24
CA MET A 696 17.06 -9.74 8.62
C MET A 696 17.16 -8.21 8.81
N GLY A 697 16.58 -7.41 7.90
CA GLY A 697 16.66 -5.95 7.92
C GLY A 697 17.98 -5.39 7.38
N ILE A 698 18.84 -6.23 6.78
CA ILE A 698 20.13 -5.81 6.22
C ILE A 698 19.89 -5.23 4.82
N ARG A 699 20.38 -4.01 4.57
CA ARG A 699 20.28 -3.36 3.26
C ARG A 699 21.14 -4.10 2.24
N MET A 700 20.55 -4.49 1.12
CA MET A 700 21.31 -5.21 0.09
C MET A 700 22.29 -4.31 -0.68
N GLY A 701 22.02 -3.00 -0.77
CA GLY A 701 22.79 -2.07 -1.62
C GLY A 701 22.62 -2.32 -3.12
N LEU A 702 21.79 -3.29 -3.51
CA LEU A 702 21.55 -3.72 -4.88
C LEU A 702 20.17 -3.27 -5.36
N SER A 703 20.11 -2.69 -6.57
CA SER A 703 18.86 -2.16 -7.15
C SER A 703 18.07 -3.25 -7.89
N ILE A 704 17.74 -4.35 -7.20
CA ILE A 704 16.95 -5.45 -7.77
C ILE A 704 15.46 -5.09 -7.72
N PRO A 705 14.76 -4.93 -8.87
CA PRO A 705 13.37 -4.48 -8.96
C PRO A 705 12.37 -5.61 -8.68
N ILE A 706 12.34 -6.07 -7.43
CA ILE A 706 11.45 -7.16 -7.00
C ILE A 706 9.99 -6.70 -6.84
N GLY A 707 9.72 -5.39 -6.84
CA GLY A 707 8.42 -4.83 -6.51
C GLY A 707 8.19 -4.88 -5.00
N MET A 708 8.54 -3.81 -4.31
CA MET A 708 8.37 -3.70 -2.86
C MET A 708 6.93 -3.30 -2.51
N PRO A 709 6.43 -3.62 -1.30
CA PRO A 709 5.14 -3.14 -0.83
C PRO A 709 5.01 -1.63 -1.01
N THR A 710 3.98 -1.19 -1.73
CA THR A 710 3.77 0.22 -2.06
C THR A 710 2.76 0.85 -1.11
N LEU A 711 2.99 2.10 -0.71
CA LEU A 711 2.06 2.86 0.12
C LEU A 711 2.29 4.37 -0.03
N GLY A 712 1.26 5.09 -0.46
CA GLY A 712 1.29 6.53 -0.69
C GLY A 712 0.49 6.90 -1.92
N ALA A 713 0.30 8.19 -2.15
CA ALA A 713 -0.46 8.70 -3.30
C ALA A 713 0.39 8.74 -4.57
N SER A 714 -0.26 8.65 -5.73
CA SER A 714 0.33 8.97 -7.03
C SER A 714 -0.15 10.33 -7.57
N LEU A 715 0.60 10.90 -8.53
CA LEU A 715 0.26 12.11 -9.27
C LEU A 715 0.33 11.79 -10.76
N SER A 716 -0.73 12.07 -11.51
CA SER A 716 -0.71 12.01 -12.98
C SER A 716 -0.72 13.41 -13.59
N THR A 717 -0.13 13.58 -14.76
CA THR A 717 -0.11 14.87 -15.48
C THR A 717 -0.64 14.70 -16.89
N GLN A 718 -1.19 15.78 -17.46
CA GLN A 718 -1.66 15.78 -18.86
C GLN A 718 -0.54 15.52 -19.86
N SER A 719 0.74 15.69 -19.47
CA SER A 719 1.90 15.38 -20.31
C SER A 719 2.23 13.89 -20.43
N GLY A 720 1.39 13.02 -19.86
CA GLY A 720 1.58 11.57 -19.87
C GLY A 720 2.65 11.09 -18.89
N LEU A 721 2.83 11.78 -17.77
CA LEU A 721 3.70 11.36 -16.69
C LEU A 721 2.89 10.89 -15.47
N LEU A 722 3.43 9.90 -14.76
CA LEU A 722 2.93 9.42 -13.48
C LEU A 722 4.06 9.47 -12.45
N PHE A 723 3.88 10.23 -11.37
CA PHE A 723 4.84 10.37 -10.29
C PHE A 723 4.44 9.55 -9.06
N PHE A 724 5.43 8.91 -8.42
CA PHE A 724 5.22 8.11 -7.22
C PHE A 724 6.48 8.03 -6.35
N ALA A 725 6.31 8.08 -5.02
CA ALA A 725 7.42 8.00 -4.05
C ALA A 725 7.23 6.94 -2.95
N GLY A 726 6.08 6.25 -2.94
CA GLY A 726 5.63 5.36 -1.87
C GLY A 726 6.33 3.99 -1.82
N THR A 727 7.67 3.94 -1.93
CA THR A 727 8.47 2.72 -1.85
C THR A 727 9.59 2.79 -0.82
N GLN A 728 10.13 1.61 -0.47
CA GLN A 728 11.13 1.46 0.60
C GLN A 728 12.58 1.76 0.19
N ASP A 729 12.85 2.08 -1.08
CA ASP A 729 14.20 2.37 -1.62
C ASP A 729 14.46 3.86 -1.89
N PHE A 730 13.58 4.72 -1.36
CA PHE A 730 13.76 6.16 -1.19
C PHE A 730 13.97 6.91 -2.51
N TYR A 731 13.08 6.70 -3.48
CA TYR A 731 13.10 7.44 -4.74
C TYR A 731 11.75 8.11 -5.00
N LEU A 732 11.79 9.34 -5.49
CA LEU A 732 10.72 9.88 -6.32
C LEU A 732 10.94 9.37 -7.74
N ARG A 733 9.90 8.82 -8.36
CA ARG A 733 9.93 8.29 -9.74
C ARG A 733 8.97 9.03 -10.64
N ALA A 734 9.28 9.05 -11.92
CA ALA A 734 8.34 9.33 -12.99
C ALA A 734 8.26 8.13 -13.93
N PHE A 735 7.03 7.72 -14.24
CA PHE A 735 6.71 6.70 -15.21
C PHE A 735 6.06 7.33 -16.44
N ASP A 736 6.29 6.74 -17.61
CA ASP A 736 5.43 6.98 -18.76
C ASP A 736 4.04 6.37 -18.47
N SER A 737 3.01 7.22 -18.45
CA SER A 737 1.65 6.80 -18.10
C SER A 737 1.04 5.79 -19.09
N GLY A 738 1.55 5.73 -20.32
CA GLY A 738 1.06 4.87 -21.39
C GLY A 738 1.53 3.42 -21.29
N ASN A 739 2.70 3.16 -20.69
CA ASN A 739 3.27 1.81 -20.59
C ASN A 739 3.83 1.41 -19.22
N GLY A 740 3.96 2.34 -18.28
CA GLY A 740 4.51 2.08 -16.95
C GLY A 740 6.04 2.02 -16.89
N ASN A 741 6.76 2.38 -17.95
CA ASN A 741 8.22 2.42 -17.92
C ASN A 741 8.70 3.51 -16.97
N GLU A 742 9.61 3.19 -16.05
CA GLU A 742 10.33 4.19 -15.26
C GLU A 742 11.28 4.96 -16.19
N ILE A 743 11.00 6.24 -16.42
CA ILE A 743 11.78 7.11 -17.32
C ILE A 743 12.62 8.15 -16.57
N TRP A 744 12.35 8.35 -15.29
CA TRP A 744 13.17 9.19 -14.42
C TRP A 744 13.02 8.80 -12.95
N LYS A 745 14.07 9.03 -12.16
CA LYS A 745 14.00 8.98 -10.70
C LYS A 745 15.05 9.89 -10.05
N ALA A 746 14.73 10.38 -8.86
CA ALA A 746 15.66 11.08 -7.98
C ALA A 746 15.71 10.40 -6.61
N ARG A 747 16.92 10.21 -6.07
CA ARG A 747 17.11 9.65 -4.73
C ARG A 747 16.67 10.69 -3.70
N LEU A 748 15.79 10.29 -2.79
CA LEU A 748 15.37 11.06 -1.63
C LEU A 748 16.34 10.78 -0.46
N PRO A 749 16.52 11.70 0.50
CA PRO A 749 17.37 11.44 1.66
C PRO A 749 16.90 10.26 2.52
N VAL A 750 15.57 10.12 2.67
CA VAL A 750 14.88 9.04 3.38
C VAL A 750 13.67 8.57 2.57
N GLY A 751 13.05 7.46 2.98
CA GLY A 751 11.83 6.97 2.35
C GLY A 751 10.67 7.98 2.45
N SER A 752 9.66 7.81 1.62
CA SER A 752 8.47 8.66 1.69
C SER A 752 7.22 7.82 1.48
N GLN A 753 6.13 8.25 2.12
CA GLN A 753 4.77 7.80 1.81
C GLN A 753 3.88 8.99 1.45
N SER A 754 4.47 10.17 1.25
CA SER A 754 3.76 11.41 0.90
C SER A 754 3.15 11.32 -0.50
N GLY A 755 2.15 12.16 -0.75
CA GLY A 755 1.62 12.33 -2.09
C GLY A 755 2.42 13.39 -2.84
N PRO A 756 3.11 13.05 -3.95
CA PRO A 756 3.68 14.08 -4.81
C PRO A 756 2.57 14.97 -5.36
N MET A 757 2.87 16.26 -5.51
CA MET A 757 1.97 17.26 -6.07
C MET A 757 2.73 18.18 -7.03
N THR A 758 2.02 18.95 -7.85
CA THR A 758 2.65 19.86 -8.82
C THR A 758 1.89 21.15 -8.97
N TYR A 759 2.61 22.23 -9.24
CA TYR A 759 2.07 23.56 -9.49
C TYR A 759 2.95 24.34 -10.47
N VAL A 760 2.40 25.41 -11.02
CA VAL A 760 3.15 26.45 -11.73
C VAL A 760 3.22 27.68 -10.85
N SER A 761 4.42 28.22 -10.66
CA SER A 761 4.56 29.48 -9.90
C SER A 761 3.88 30.62 -10.66
N PRO A 762 2.99 31.39 -10.02
CA PRO A 762 2.40 32.57 -10.64
C PRO A 762 3.41 33.70 -10.83
N LYS A 763 4.56 33.66 -10.15
CA LYS A 763 5.62 34.67 -10.26
C LYS A 763 6.60 34.37 -11.38
N THR A 764 7.05 33.11 -11.46
CA THR A 764 8.14 32.71 -12.38
C THR A 764 7.64 31.96 -13.60
N GLY A 765 6.39 31.49 -13.59
CA GLY A 765 5.83 30.66 -14.65
C GLY A 765 6.45 29.25 -14.71
N ARG A 766 7.31 28.87 -13.77
CA ARG A 766 7.99 27.57 -13.76
C ARG A 766 7.12 26.51 -13.09
N GLN A 767 7.03 25.32 -13.68
CA GLN A 767 6.41 24.16 -13.06
C GLN A 767 7.34 23.47 -12.06
N TYR A 768 6.79 23.07 -10.91
CA TYR A 768 7.46 22.33 -9.85
C TYR A 768 6.76 20.99 -9.58
N ILE A 769 7.52 19.95 -9.27
CA ILE A 769 7.06 18.71 -8.62
C ILE A 769 7.53 18.75 -7.16
N LEU A 770 6.63 18.57 -6.20
CA LEU A 770 6.94 18.71 -4.78
C LEU A 770 6.43 17.51 -3.99
N LEU A 771 7.21 17.10 -2.99
CA LEU A 771 6.80 16.09 -2.00
C LEU A 771 7.46 16.34 -0.64
N THR A 772 6.93 15.68 0.40
CA THR A 772 7.60 15.52 1.69
C THR A 772 8.33 14.17 1.76
N ALA A 773 9.42 14.10 2.54
CA ALA A 773 10.14 12.86 2.81
C ALA A 773 10.56 12.79 4.29
N GLY A 774 9.72 12.17 5.11
CA GLY A 774 9.96 11.96 6.53
C GLY A 774 10.39 10.55 6.95
N GLY A 775 10.41 9.60 6.02
CA GLY A 775 10.70 8.19 6.25
C GLY A 775 9.54 7.28 5.87
N ALA A 776 9.83 6.13 5.26
CA ALA A 776 8.83 5.11 4.97
C ALA A 776 8.57 4.24 6.22
N ARG A 777 7.33 3.77 6.38
CA ARG A 777 6.83 2.99 7.53
C ARG A 777 7.79 1.92 8.05
N GLN A 778 8.31 1.08 7.17
CA GLN A 778 9.18 -0.05 7.52
C GLN A 778 10.67 0.31 7.55
N SER A 779 11.02 1.53 7.15
CA SER A 779 12.40 2.01 7.22
C SER A 779 12.71 2.49 8.64
N PRO A 780 13.93 2.28 9.17
CA PRO A 780 14.39 2.97 10.36
C PRO A 780 14.84 4.42 10.08
N ASP A 781 15.05 4.78 8.82
CA ASP A 781 15.55 6.11 8.45
C ASP A 781 14.42 7.14 8.50
N ARG A 782 14.69 8.27 9.15
CA ARG A 782 13.74 9.37 9.36
C ARG A 782 14.37 10.70 8.99
N GLY A 783 13.53 11.62 8.52
CA GLY A 783 13.93 12.95 8.05
C GLY A 783 12.77 13.94 8.15
N ASP A 784 12.97 15.15 7.67
CA ASP A 784 12.02 16.25 7.85
C ASP A 784 11.90 17.13 6.60
N TYR A 785 12.14 16.52 5.43
CA TYR A 785 12.36 17.21 4.17
C TYR A 785 11.06 17.56 3.45
N VAL A 786 10.99 18.76 2.89
CA VAL A 786 10.08 19.16 1.81
C VAL A 786 10.94 19.51 0.62
N ILE A 787 10.77 18.81 -0.50
CA ILE A 787 11.68 18.90 -1.66
C ILE A 787 10.86 19.27 -2.88
N ALA A 788 11.29 20.31 -3.58
CA ALA A 788 10.74 20.70 -4.88
C ALA A 788 11.75 20.47 -6.00
N TYR A 789 11.28 19.89 -7.10
CA TYR A 789 12.02 19.64 -8.32
C TYR A 789 11.47 20.52 -9.44
N ALA A 790 12.34 21.04 -10.30
CA ALA A 790 11.93 21.78 -11.49
C ALA A 790 12.96 21.59 -12.61
N LEU A 791 12.58 21.97 -13.84
CA LEU A 791 13.54 22.09 -14.93
C LEU A 791 14.57 23.19 -14.60
N PRO A 792 15.81 23.09 -15.12
CA PRO A 792 16.81 24.16 -14.98
C PRO A 792 16.28 25.52 -15.44
N LYS A 793 16.82 26.59 -14.86
CA LYS A 793 16.43 27.98 -15.21
C LYS A 793 16.90 28.36 -16.60
#